data_AF-A0A1G2WM41-F1
#
_entry.id   AF-A0A1G2WM41-F1
#
_cell.length_a   1.000
_cell.length_b   1.000
_cell.length_c   1.000
_cell.angle_alpha   90.00
_cell.angle_beta   90.00
_cell.angle_gamma   90.00
#
_symmetry.space_group_name_H-M   'P 1'
#
loop_
_entity.id
_entity.type
_entity.pdbx_description
1 polymer ?
#
loop_
_entity_poly.entity_id
_entity_poly.type
_entity_poly.pdbx_seq_one_letter_code
_entity_poly.pdbx_strand_id
1 'polypeptide(L)'
;MYTIGIDIGSMSANGVLLNEKKEILSSIIIPTGASSKKAADKTFNQILTEHKLSERDIDYVIATGYGRVKVPFANEVVTEITCHAKGANYYFPNARTIIDIGGQDSKVIKVDGNGNVLDFVMNDKCAAGTGRFLEVMARTLEIDLEEMGPLSLNGKEVASVSSLCTVFAESEVVSLVGADHKTADICKGLHVSIAKRITAQVKRIGLEEEVAMTGGVAKNIGVVTELERNLGCKIKISEEPQINGALGAALIALDKARSKSRVSVLVSGSVSPETSIAEFSVEESTLPKIGYFCSYTPVELIRAAGFHPVRIKGTGKESCSANEVLCSNICPYIKAVIDQKINGNLEDFKGMVFVNSCDGMRRLYDAWVKLDEGKRVFNYILDIPKNTDDAAVFYYANLLKKFKEKLESYFTLKIQHDDINNSIALYNAVREKVMLFLQKYWTGYIGQSGYEIFSLLKKGINAVPEKFQVYLTNIMKQSGDIRDTRDVPRLFVWGSIMENERIIKVIEDAGAKVVAEDLCNGSRHFDAQINISEDPILSIAKRYISRAPCSRMVNVLDRINNVLTSMQAKSIHAAIYHTLKFCDHNLMDYPVIKKAFHEKNIPLLHLNCDYTISSEGQIKTRVEAFLEQLTSTAKKE
;
A
#
# COMPACT_ATOMS: atom_id res chain seq x y z
N MET A 1 0.46 -33.23 18.94
CA MET A 1 0.15 -32.39 17.76
C MET A 1 1.33 -32.34 16.81
N TYR A 2 1.08 -32.36 15.51
CA TYR A 2 2.07 -32.22 14.44
C TYR A 2 1.69 -31.09 13.50
N THR A 3 2.61 -30.19 13.23
CA THR A 3 2.41 -29.10 12.26
C THR A 3 3.53 -29.04 11.26
N ILE A 4 3.20 -28.62 10.03
CA ILE A 4 4.15 -28.54 8.93
C ILE A 4 4.22 -27.11 8.40
N GLY A 5 5.43 -26.63 8.17
CA GLY A 5 5.70 -25.43 7.40
C GLY A 5 6.33 -25.80 6.06
N ILE A 6 5.79 -25.25 4.97
CA ILE A 6 6.31 -25.44 3.62
C ILE A 6 6.72 -24.08 3.06
N ASP A 7 7.99 -23.90 2.74
CA ASP A 7 8.53 -22.69 2.13
C ASP A 7 8.94 -22.95 0.69
N ILE A 8 8.26 -22.32 -0.27
CA ILE A 8 8.54 -22.50 -1.70
C ILE A 8 9.25 -21.26 -2.25
N GLY A 9 10.58 -21.29 -2.15
CA GLY A 9 11.46 -20.29 -2.73
C GLY A 9 11.70 -20.48 -4.22
N SER A 10 12.47 -19.56 -4.82
CA SER A 10 12.81 -19.59 -6.25
C SER A 10 13.81 -20.69 -6.61
N MET A 11 14.70 -21.05 -5.69
CA MET A 11 15.74 -22.07 -5.89
C MET A 11 15.45 -23.37 -5.12
N SER A 12 14.97 -23.26 -3.88
CA SER A 12 14.66 -24.41 -3.03
C SER A 12 13.24 -24.37 -2.48
N ALA A 13 12.68 -25.55 -2.28
CA ALA A 13 11.49 -25.82 -1.50
C ALA A 13 11.91 -26.50 -0.19
N ASN A 14 11.54 -25.90 0.93
CA ASN A 14 11.91 -26.35 2.26
C ASN A 14 10.66 -26.81 3.01
N GLY A 15 10.78 -27.86 3.81
CA GLY A 15 9.71 -28.36 4.66
C GLY A 15 10.20 -28.62 6.06
N VAL A 16 9.42 -28.24 7.08
CA VAL A 16 9.75 -28.49 8.49
C VAL A 16 8.54 -29.10 9.19
N LEU A 17 8.77 -30.23 9.87
CA LEU A 17 7.79 -30.89 10.74
C LEU A 17 8.11 -30.56 12.20
N LEU A 18 7.14 -30.00 12.91
CA LEU A 18 7.23 -29.73 14.35
C LEU A 18 6.27 -30.61 15.15
N ASN A 19 6.69 -30.93 16.36
CA ASN A 19 5.79 -31.46 17.38
C ASN A 19 5.23 -30.38 18.31
N GLU A 20 4.38 -30.79 19.24
CA GLU A 20 3.77 -29.90 20.22
C GLU A 20 4.74 -29.18 21.16
N LYS A 21 5.97 -29.68 21.32
CA LYS A 21 7.02 -29.07 22.15
C LYS A 21 7.88 -28.06 21.37
N LYS A 22 7.53 -27.78 20.11
CA LYS A 22 8.31 -26.98 19.16
C LYS A 22 9.62 -27.63 18.71
N GLU A 23 9.77 -28.94 18.90
CA GLU A 23 10.96 -29.67 18.46
C GLU A 23 10.85 -29.97 16.96
N ILE A 24 11.96 -29.76 16.22
CA ILE A 24 12.06 -30.10 14.80
C ILE A 24 12.26 -31.60 14.66
N LEU A 25 11.26 -32.28 14.12
CA LEU A 25 11.29 -33.72 13.87
C LEU A 25 11.86 -34.06 12.49
N SER A 26 11.62 -33.19 11.51
CA SER A 26 12.17 -33.31 10.16
C SER A 26 12.41 -31.95 9.55
N SER A 27 13.46 -31.87 8.73
CA SER A 27 13.67 -30.78 7.78
C SER A 27 14.05 -31.35 6.41
N ILE A 28 13.33 -30.90 5.37
CA ILE A 28 13.56 -31.29 3.98
C ILE A 28 13.96 -30.06 3.19
N ILE A 29 14.98 -30.17 2.35
CA ILE A 29 15.40 -29.15 1.40
C ILE A 29 15.53 -29.83 0.05
N ILE A 30 14.76 -29.40 -0.95
CA ILE A 30 14.85 -29.89 -2.32
C ILE A 30 14.89 -28.72 -3.32
N PRO A 31 15.44 -28.89 -4.53
CA PRO A 31 15.32 -27.88 -5.57
C PRO A 31 13.86 -27.63 -5.97
N THR A 32 13.45 -26.36 -6.11
CA THR A 32 12.07 -26.00 -6.52
C THR A 32 11.76 -26.51 -7.94
N GLY A 33 12.75 -26.45 -8.83
CA GLY A 33 12.61 -26.85 -10.24
C GLY A 33 11.54 -26.04 -11.00
N ALA A 34 11.03 -26.61 -12.09
CA ALA A 34 10.10 -25.92 -12.99
C ALA A 34 8.67 -25.75 -12.44
N SER A 35 8.29 -26.46 -11.37
CA SER A 35 6.93 -26.43 -10.83
C SER A 35 6.92 -26.37 -9.31
N SER A 36 6.59 -25.19 -8.79
CA SER A 36 6.41 -24.92 -7.36
C SER A 36 5.42 -25.87 -6.69
N LYS A 37 4.34 -26.26 -7.39
CA LYS A 37 3.34 -27.21 -6.88
C LYS A 37 3.95 -28.61 -6.70
N LYS A 38 4.64 -29.12 -7.73
CA LYS A 38 5.29 -30.44 -7.65
C LYS A 38 6.37 -30.47 -6.56
N ALA A 39 7.10 -29.37 -6.38
CA ALA A 39 8.07 -29.25 -5.29
C ALA A 39 7.38 -29.32 -3.93
N ALA A 40 6.31 -28.55 -3.72
CA ALA A 40 5.52 -28.60 -2.49
C ALA A 40 4.97 -30.00 -2.20
N ASP A 41 4.35 -30.65 -3.19
CA ASP A 41 3.81 -32.01 -3.06
C ASP A 41 4.92 -33.01 -2.69
N LYS A 42 6.11 -32.91 -3.31
CA LYS A 42 7.26 -33.78 -3.00
C LYS A 42 7.76 -33.55 -1.58
N THR A 43 7.99 -32.31 -1.19
CA THR A 43 8.46 -31.94 0.15
C THR A 43 7.50 -32.46 1.22
N PHE A 44 6.20 -32.27 1.03
CA PHE A 44 5.17 -32.73 1.97
C PHE A 44 5.10 -34.26 2.07
N ASN A 45 5.04 -34.96 0.93
CA ASN A 45 4.99 -36.42 0.91
C ASN A 45 6.25 -37.08 1.48
N GLN A 46 7.42 -36.46 1.29
CA GLN A 46 8.67 -36.95 1.87
C GLN A 46 8.62 -36.90 3.41
N ILE A 47 8.16 -35.79 3.98
CA ILE A 47 7.96 -35.67 5.44
C ILE A 47 7.01 -36.76 5.96
N LEU A 48 5.88 -36.96 5.30
CA LEU A 48 4.91 -37.98 5.70
C LEU A 48 5.50 -39.40 5.64
N THR A 49 6.24 -39.70 4.57
CA THR A 49 6.83 -41.02 4.35
C THR A 49 7.94 -41.32 5.37
N GLU A 50 8.85 -40.38 5.62
CA GLU A 50 9.96 -40.54 6.57
C GLU A 50 9.48 -40.78 8.00
N HIS A 51 8.38 -40.12 8.39
CA HIS A 51 7.81 -40.22 9.74
C HIS A 51 6.63 -41.18 9.86
N LYS A 52 6.29 -41.90 8.78
CA LYS A 52 5.14 -42.83 8.72
C LYS A 52 3.82 -42.17 9.15
N LEU A 53 3.64 -40.91 8.80
CA LEU A 53 2.44 -40.12 9.08
C LEU A 53 1.50 -40.13 7.87
N SER A 54 0.21 -39.97 8.12
CA SER A 54 -0.79 -39.65 7.11
C SER A 54 -1.15 -38.17 7.16
N GLU A 55 -1.81 -37.65 6.13
CA GLU A 55 -2.30 -36.26 6.14
C GLU A 55 -3.21 -35.95 7.32
N ARG A 56 -3.94 -36.95 7.83
CA ARG A 56 -4.86 -36.81 8.98
C ARG A 56 -4.14 -36.59 10.31
N ASP A 57 -2.87 -36.97 10.38
CA ASP A 57 -2.05 -36.80 11.57
C ASP A 57 -1.47 -35.38 11.68
N ILE A 58 -1.60 -34.57 10.63
CA ILE A 58 -1.10 -33.20 10.57
C ILE A 58 -2.22 -32.22 10.96
N ASP A 59 -2.05 -31.55 12.09
CA ASP A 59 -3.06 -30.64 12.66
C ASP A 59 -3.19 -29.33 11.87
N TYR A 60 -2.08 -28.83 11.33
CA TYR A 60 -2.05 -27.58 10.57
C TYR A 60 -0.81 -27.47 9.68
N VAL A 61 -1.01 -26.93 8.48
CA VAL A 61 0.01 -26.68 7.48
C VAL A 61 -0.02 -25.22 7.08
N ILE A 62 1.13 -24.54 7.13
CA ILE A 62 1.29 -23.19 6.59
C ILE A 62 2.27 -23.22 5.42
N ALA A 63 1.89 -22.56 4.33
CA ALA A 63 2.78 -22.34 3.19
C ALA A 63 3.33 -20.90 3.17
N THR A 64 4.60 -20.77 2.82
CA THR A 64 5.32 -19.50 2.66
C THR A 64 6.23 -19.52 1.43
N GLY A 65 6.94 -18.42 1.19
CA GLY A 65 7.75 -18.20 -0.01
C GLY A 65 6.93 -17.72 -1.23
N TYR A 66 7.60 -17.54 -2.36
CA TYR A 66 7.00 -17.10 -3.63
C TYR A 66 5.93 -18.07 -4.15
N GLY A 67 6.17 -19.37 -4.01
CA GLY A 67 5.28 -20.41 -4.50
C GLY A 67 4.09 -20.72 -3.59
N ARG A 68 3.96 -20.05 -2.43
CA ARG A 68 2.98 -20.39 -1.37
C ARG A 68 1.54 -20.53 -1.86
N VAL A 69 1.11 -19.67 -2.79
CA VAL A 69 -0.26 -19.68 -3.35
C VAL A 69 -0.55 -20.91 -4.22
N LYS A 70 0.48 -21.69 -4.57
CA LYS A 70 0.38 -22.92 -5.37
C LYS A 70 0.41 -24.19 -4.51
N VAL A 71 0.29 -24.06 -3.19
CA VAL A 71 0.29 -25.18 -2.23
C VAL A 71 -1.16 -25.48 -1.80
N PRO A 72 -1.87 -26.40 -2.48
CA PRO A 72 -3.32 -26.57 -2.30
C PRO A 72 -3.72 -27.20 -0.97
N PHE A 73 -2.80 -27.91 -0.31
CA PHE A 73 -3.02 -28.59 0.97
C PHE A 73 -2.66 -27.72 2.18
N ALA A 74 -2.16 -26.49 1.98
CA ALA A 74 -1.90 -25.56 3.06
C ALA A 74 -3.22 -25.05 3.64
N ASN A 75 -3.34 -25.02 4.97
CA ASN A 75 -4.50 -24.45 5.64
C ASN A 75 -4.52 -22.92 5.55
N GLU A 76 -3.33 -22.31 5.53
CA GLU A 76 -3.14 -20.87 5.46
C GLU A 76 -1.81 -20.56 4.77
N VAL A 77 -1.72 -19.38 4.16
CA VAL A 77 -0.48 -18.87 3.59
C VAL A 77 0.01 -17.69 4.42
N VAL A 78 1.30 -17.65 4.72
CA VAL A 78 1.94 -16.58 5.50
C VAL A 78 3.13 -16.04 4.74
N THR A 79 3.40 -14.75 4.85
CA THR A 79 4.54 -14.12 4.15
C THR A 79 5.87 -14.69 4.63
N GLU A 80 6.85 -14.75 3.73
CA GLU A 80 8.19 -15.22 4.08
C GLU A 80 8.89 -14.24 5.03
N ILE A 81 8.52 -12.96 5.03
CA ILE A 81 9.02 -11.96 5.99
C ILE A 81 8.66 -12.41 7.42
N THR A 82 7.39 -12.68 7.67
CA THR A 82 6.91 -13.11 8.98
C THR A 82 7.46 -14.49 9.35
N CYS A 83 7.56 -15.39 8.39
CA CYS A 83 8.09 -16.72 8.65
C CYS A 83 9.60 -16.68 8.98
N HIS A 84 10.42 -15.99 8.20
CA HIS A 84 11.84 -15.80 8.52
C HIS A 84 12.05 -15.04 9.83
N ALA A 85 11.19 -14.04 10.12
CA ALA A 85 11.17 -13.36 11.41
C ALA A 85 10.97 -14.33 12.57
N LYS A 86 9.94 -15.18 12.47
CA LYS A 86 9.60 -16.15 13.50
C LYS A 86 10.63 -17.27 13.63
N GLY A 87 11.15 -17.77 12.51
CA GLY A 87 12.19 -18.81 12.47
C GLY A 87 13.49 -18.33 13.10
N ALA A 88 13.96 -17.14 12.74
CA ALA A 88 15.16 -16.57 13.34
C ALA A 88 14.98 -16.30 14.83
N ASN A 89 13.82 -15.77 15.26
CA ASN A 89 13.54 -15.51 16.67
C ASN A 89 13.46 -16.81 17.51
N TYR A 90 13.13 -17.95 16.90
CA TYR A 90 13.17 -19.25 17.58
C TYR A 90 14.60 -19.63 17.97
N TYR A 91 15.57 -19.45 17.08
CA TYR A 91 16.98 -19.72 17.38
C TYR A 91 17.65 -18.61 18.18
N PHE A 92 17.29 -17.35 17.92
CA PHE A 92 17.93 -16.15 18.46
C PHE A 92 16.88 -15.17 19.01
N PRO A 93 16.32 -15.40 20.22
CA PRO A 93 15.26 -14.55 20.80
C PRO A 93 15.67 -13.09 21.04
N ASN A 94 16.98 -12.83 21.11
CA ASN A 94 17.54 -11.49 21.33
C ASN A 94 17.79 -10.73 20.00
N ALA A 95 17.64 -11.39 18.85
CA ALA A 95 17.83 -10.73 17.56
C ALA A 95 16.76 -9.65 17.33
N ARG A 96 17.19 -8.46 16.91
CA ARG A 96 16.32 -7.33 16.55
C ARG A 96 16.39 -6.97 15.07
N THR A 97 17.48 -7.35 14.41
CA THR A 97 17.64 -7.24 12.96
C THR A 97 17.85 -8.63 12.35
N ILE A 98 17.07 -8.96 11.33
CA ILE A 98 17.17 -10.22 10.60
C ILE A 98 17.49 -9.92 9.14
N ILE A 99 18.53 -10.53 8.61
CA ILE A 99 18.96 -10.42 7.23
C ILE A 99 18.64 -11.74 6.53
N ASP A 100 17.64 -11.75 5.66
CA ASP A 100 17.35 -12.91 4.81
C ASP A 100 17.95 -12.68 3.42
N ILE A 101 18.74 -13.63 2.93
CA ILE A 101 19.21 -13.60 1.53
C ILE A 101 18.88 -14.94 0.87
N GLY A 102 17.80 -14.90 0.09
CA GLY A 102 17.28 -16.03 -0.65
C GLY A 102 17.92 -16.19 -2.04
N GLY A 103 17.23 -16.93 -2.90
CA GLY A 103 17.71 -17.23 -4.25
C GLY A 103 17.57 -16.07 -5.24
N GLN A 104 16.55 -15.21 -5.09
CA GLN A 104 16.28 -14.11 -6.04
C GLN A 104 15.95 -12.78 -5.35
N ASP A 105 15.87 -12.77 -4.03
CA ASP A 105 15.68 -11.56 -3.25
C ASP A 105 16.47 -11.62 -1.93
N SER A 106 16.47 -10.49 -1.25
CA SER A 106 17.03 -10.24 0.06
C SER A 106 16.09 -9.33 0.85
N LYS A 107 16.07 -9.51 2.16
CA LYS A 107 15.19 -8.79 3.08
C LYS A 107 15.97 -8.43 4.31
N VAL A 108 15.73 -7.24 4.82
CA VAL A 108 16.15 -6.86 6.15
C VAL A 108 14.91 -6.55 6.94
N ILE A 109 14.75 -7.24 8.07
CA ILE A 109 13.53 -7.28 8.87
C ILE A 109 13.90 -6.83 10.27
N LYS A 110 13.18 -5.84 10.79
CA LYS A 110 13.28 -5.41 12.17
C LYS A 110 12.18 -6.08 12.98
N VAL A 111 12.52 -6.64 14.14
CA VAL A 111 11.57 -7.40 14.96
C VAL A 111 11.56 -6.95 16.43
N ASP A 112 10.42 -7.18 17.10
CA ASP A 112 10.31 -7.04 18.54
C ASP A 112 10.87 -8.26 19.30
N GLY A 113 10.82 -8.22 20.64
CA GLY A 113 11.28 -9.33 21.50
C GLY A 113 10.51 -10.66 21.37
N ASN A 114 9.44 -10.70 20.57
CA ASN A 114 8.62 -11.89 20.36
C ASN A 114 8.71 -12.41 18.91
N GLY A 115 9.58 -11.79 18.10
CA GLY A 115 9.75 -12.08 16.68
C GLY A 115 8.63 -11.50 15.80
N ASN A 116 7.86 -10.51 16.28
CA ASN A 116 6.89 -9.81 15.45
C ASN A 116 7.60 -8.75 14.60
N VAL A 117 7.20 -8.63 13.34
CA VAL A 117 7.80 -7.66 12.40
C VAL A 117 7.38 -6.24 12.76
N LEU A 118 8.36 -5.35 12.92
CA LEU A 118 8.17 -3.91 13.19
C LEU A 118 8.33 -3.05 11.93
N ASP A 119 9.32 -3.38 11.11
CA ASP A 119 9.61 -2.71 9.84
C ASP A 119 10.41 -3.67 8.95
N PHE A 120 10.42 -3.46 7.64
CA PHE A 120 11.26 -4.25 6.74
C PHE A 120 11.57 -3.51 5.44
N VAL A 121 12.65 -3.92 4.79
CA VAL A 121 13.00 -3.54 3.43
C VAL A 121 13.39 -4.78 2.64
N MET A 122 13.04 -4.81 1.36
CA MET A 122 13.40 -5.90 0.44
C MET A 122 13.84 -5.33 -0.91
N ASN A 123 14.62 -6.10 -1.68
CA ASN A 123 14.81 -5.84 -3.11
C ASN A 123 13.84 -6.72 -3.93
N ASP A 124 13.15 -6.11 -4.88
CA ASP A 124 12.25 -6.87 -5.76
C ASP A 124 13.03 -7.58 -6.86
N LYS A 125 12.78 -8.89 -7.03
CA LYS A 125 13.05 -9.76 -8.21
C LYS A 125 14.38 -9.47 -8.95
N CYS A 126 15.42 -9.17 -8.20
CA CYS A 126 16.71 -8.78 -8.73
C CYS A 126 17.72 -9.82 -8.27
N ALA A 127 18.15 -10.69 -9.20
CA ALA A 127 19.11 -11.74 -8.89
C ALA A 127 20.42 -11.20 -8.29
N ALA A 128 20.80 -9.97 -8.61
CA ALA A 128 22.02 -9.37 -8.10
C ALA A 128 22.02 -9.32 -6.57
N GLY A 129 23.13 -9.74 -5.95
CA GLY A 129 23.25 -9.78 -4.49
C GLY A 129 22.52 -10.93 -3.79
N THR A 130 22.11 -11.97 -4.51
CA THR A 130 21.34 -13.11 -3.96
C THR A 130 21.98 -14.44 -4.38
N GLY A 131 21.41 -15.57 -3.96
CA GLY A 131 21.94 -16.90 -4.28
C GLY A 131 22.10 -17.14 -5.79
N ARG A 132 21.16 -16.67 -6.62
CA ARG A 132 21.24 -16.83 -8.07
C ARG A 132 22.38 -16.02 -8.69
N PHE A 133 22.76 -14.90 -8.11
CA PHE A 133 23.94 -14.15 -8.54
C PHE A 133 25.21 -14.96 -8.28
N LEU A 134 25.37 -15.51 -7.07
CA LEU A 134 26.52 -16.34 -6.74
C LEU A 134 26.59 -17.60 -7.63
N GLU A 135 25.47 -18.25 -7.93
CA GLU A 135 25.44 -19.37 -8.88
C GLU A 135 25.95 -19.02 -10.27
N VAL A 136 25.56 -17.86 -10.82
CA VAL A 136 26.03 -17.43 -12.13
C VAL A 136 27.53 -17.16 -12.08
N MET A 137 27.99 -16.42 -11.06
CA MET A 137 29.41 -16.10 -10.93
C MET A 137 30.30 -17.33 -10.72
N ALA A 138 29.84 -18.31 -9.92
CA ALA A 138 30.55 -19.57 -9.70
C ALA A 138 30.73 -20.33 -11.02
N ARG A 139 29.68 -20.39 -11.85
CA ARG A 139 29.76 -20.98 -13.20
C ARG A 139 30.73 -20.23 -14.11
N THR A 140 30.68 -18.90 -14.11
CA THR A 140 31.61 -18.07 -14.91
C THR A 140 33.07 -18.26 -14.49
N LEU A 141 33.31 -18.50 -13.21
CA LEU A 141 34.64 -18.76 -12.64
C LEU A 141 35.04 -20.25 -12.70
N GLU A 142 34.18 -21.11 -13.22
CA GLU A 142 34.37 -22.57 -13.29
C GLU A 142 34.72 -23.21 -11.93
N ILE A 143 34.07 -22.75 -10.87
CA ILE A 143 34.19 -23.30 -9.51
C ILE A 143 32.83 -23.77 -8.98
N ASP A 144 32.85 -24.63 -7.97
CA ASP A 144 31.65 -25.00 -7.25
C ASP A 144 31.19 -23.83 -6.34
N LEU A 145 29.86 -23.67 -6.19
CA LEU A 145 29.27 -22.57 -5.43
C LEU A 145 29.71 -22.60 -3.96
N GLU A 146 29.85 -23.80 -3.41
CA GLU A 146 30.26 -24.05 -2.03
C GLU A 146 31.71 -23.65 -1.77
N GLU A 147 32.58 -23.71 -2.79
CA GLU A 147 33.99 -23.34 -2.69
C GLU A 147 34.21 -21.82 -2.73
N MET A 148 33.27 -21.09 -3.34
CA MET A 148 33.37 -19.63 -3.53
C MET A 148 33.57 -18.87 -2.22
N GLY A 149 32.87 -19.27 -1.15
CA GLY A 149 32.99 -18.70 0.20
C GLY A 149 34.42 -18.83 0.76
N PRO A 150 34.91 -20.07 0.99
CA PRO A 150 36.27 -20.33 1.44
C PRO A 150 37.36 -19.71 0.56
N LEU A 151 37.23 -19.76 -0.77
CA LEU A 151 38.20 -19.18 -1.70
C LEU A 151 38.34 -17.67 -1.49
N SER A 152 37.22 -16.96 -1.29
CA SER A 152 37.24 -15.50 -1.10
C SER A 152 38.02 -15.05 0.13
N LEU A 153 38.10 -15.88 1.18
CA LEU A 153 38.82 -15.56 2.42
C LEU A 153 40.34 -15.52 2.21
N ASN A 154 40.84 -16.22 1.18
CA ASN A 154 42.26 -16.21 0.80
C ASN A 154 42.62 -15.06 -0.15
N GLY A 155 41.64 -14.26 -0.59
CA GLY A 155 41.84 -13.11 -1.45
C GLY A 155 42.63 -12.00 -0.75
N LYS A 156 43.74 -11.57 -1.37
CA LYS A 156 44.61 -10.51 -0.87
C LYS A 156 44.14 -9.14 -1.34
N GLU A 157 43.61 -9.07 -2.55
CA GLU A 157 43.13 -7.83 -3.17
C GLU A 157 41.62 -7.89 -3.38
N VAL A 158 40.97 -6.72 -3.42
CA VAL A 158 39.53 -6.63 -3.71
C VAL A 158 39.39 -6.24 -5.17
N ALA A 159 39.09 -7.21 -6.04
CA ALA A 159 38.78 -6.92 -7.43
C ALA A 159 37.54 -6.03 -7.51
N SER A 160 37.61 -4.95 -8.30
CA SER A 160 36.51 -3.99 -8.40
C SER A 160 35.42 -4.52 -9.31
N VAL A 161 34.36 -5.08 -8.73
CA VAL A 161 33.11 -5.40 -9.45
C VAL A 161 32.10 -4.28 -9.17
N SER A 162 31.82 -3.48 -10.19
CA SER A 162 31.05 -2.23 -10.09
C SER A 162 29.57 -2.42 -10.41
N SER A 163 29.24 -3.44 -11.20
CA SER A 163 27.89 -3.64 -11.72
C SER A 163 26.94 -4.29 -10.72
N LEU A 164 25.79 -3.64 -10.50
CA LEU A 164 24.68 -4.11 -9.66
C LEU A 164 23.71 -5.05 -10.41
N CYS A 165 24.00 -5.41 -11.66
CA CYS A 165 23.20 -6.32 -12.48
C CYS A 165 23.99 -7.62 -12.71
N THR A 166 23.36 -8.78 -12.51
CA THR A 166 24.00 -10.09 -12.69
C THR A 166 24.62 -10.26 -14.08
N VAL A 167 23.95 -9.79 -15.14
CA VAL A 167 24.42 -9.91 -16.53
C VAL A 167 25.68 -9.08 -16.78
N PHE A 168 25.74 -7.86 -16.24
CA PHE A 168 26.92 -7.01 -16.40
C PHE A 168 28.06 -7.47 -15.49
N ALA A 169 27.75 -7.93 -14.28
CA ALA A 169 28.74 -8.50 -13.37
C ALA A 169 29.40 -9.75 -13.97
N GLU A 170 28.66 -10.58 -14.72
CA GLU A 170 29.23 -11.71 -15.45
C GLU A 170 30.28 -11.24 -16.48
N SER A 171 29.97 -10.21 -17.26
CA SER A 171 30.92 -9.63 -18.23
C SER A 171 32.14 -9.00 -17.56
N GLU A 172 31.95 -8.34 -16.41
CA GLU A 172 33.06 -7.80 -15.61
C GLU A 172 33.95 -8.92 -15.07
N VAL A 173 33.36 -10.01 -14.57
CA VAL A 173 34.10 -11.18 -14.07
C VAL A 173 34.91 -11.84 -15.18
N VAL A 174 34.32 -12.06 -16.37
CA VAL A 174 35.06 -12.57 -17.53
C VAL A 174 36.25 -11.66 -17.89
N SER A 175 36.04 -10.34 -17.82
CA SER A 175 37.10 -9.36 -18.10
C SER A 175 38.23 -9.43 -17.07
N LEU A 176 37.89 -9.61 -15.79
CA LEU A 176 38.87 -9.76 -14.70
C LEU A 176 39.66 -11.06 -14.82
N VAL A 177 39.01 -12.16 -15.22
CA VAL A 177 39.67 -13.43 -15.51
C VAL A 177 40.64 -13.28 -16.69
N GLY A 178 40.21 -12.62 -17.77
CA GLY A 178 41.07 -12.34 -18.93
C GLY A 178 42.24 -11.39 -18.65
N ALA A 179 42.17 -10.63 -17.55
CA ALA A 179 43.25 -9.77 -17.04
C ALA A 179 44.12 -10.45 -15.96
N ASP A 180 44.05 -11.78 -15.85
CA ASP A 180 44.84 -12.62 -14.92
C ASP A 180 44.64 -12.30 -13.43
N HIS A 181 43.49 -11.73 -13.04
CA HIS A 181 43.13 -11.62 -11.61
C HIS A 181 42.87 -13.00 -11.01
N LYS A 182 43.33 -13.20 -9.77
CA LYS A 182 43.12 -14.47 -9.06
C LYS A 182 41.64 -14.66 -8.74
N THR A 183 41.13 -15.87 -8.93
CA THR A 183 39.76 -16.26 -8.58
C THR A 183 39.37 -15.88 -7.14
N ALA A 184 40.30 -16.05 -6.19
CA ALA A 184 40.09 -15.67 -4.79
C ALA A 184 39.82 -14.15 -4.61
N ASP A 185 40.54 -13.30 -5.34
CA ASP A 185 40.39 -11.84 -5.29
C ASP A 185 39.09 -11.38 -5.96
N ILE A 186 38.68 -12.07 -7.04
CA ILE A 186 37.39 -11.86 -7.70
C ILE A 186 36.23 -12.25 -6.78
N CYS A 187 36.28 -13.44 -6.16
CA CYS A 187 35.26 -13.90 -5.21
C CYS A 187 35.10 -12.91 -4.04
N LYS A 188 36.22 -12.38 -3.53
CA LYS A 188 36.21 -11.34 -2.49
C LYS A 188 35.53 -10.06 -2.97
N GLY A 189 35.84 -9.59 -4.19
CA GLY A 189 35.18 -8.44 -4.82
C GLY A 189 33.67 -8.61 -4.93
N LEU A 190 33.22 -9.80 -5.34
CA LEU A 190 31.80 -10.15 -5.44
C LEU A 190 31.11 -10.10 -4.06
N HIS A 191 31.69 -10.74 -3.04
CA HIS A 191 31.12 -10.72 -1.69
C HIS A 191 31.06 -9.31 -1.09
N VAL A 192 32.08 -8.47 -1.31
CA VAL A 192 32.07 -7.06 -0.91
C VAL A 192 30.92 -6.29 -1.57
N SER A 193 30.65 -6.56 -2.86
CA SER A 193 29.52 -5.94 -3.57
C SER A 193 28.17 -6.31 -2.96
N ILE A 194 27.97 -7.60 -2.64
CA ILE A 194 26.77 -8.07 -1.93
C ILE A 194 26.65 -7.39 -0.57
N ALA A 195 27.72 -7.41 0.23
CA ALA A 195 27.71 -6.86 1.58
C ALA A 195 27.36 -5.36 1.61
N LYS A 196 27.92 -4.56 0.69
CA LYS A 196 27.60 -3.13 0.55
C LYS A 196 26.11 -2.90 0.30
N ARG A 197 25.50 -3.70 -0.59
CA ARG A 197 24.08 -3.58 -0.94
C ARG A 197 23.18 -3.87 0.26
N ILE A 198 23.41 -4.99 0.94
CA ILE A 198 22.63 -5.38 2.11
C ILE A 198 22.83 -4.38 3.25
N THR A 199 24.05 -3.88 3.44
CA THR A 199 24.33 -2.83 4.44
C THR A 199 23.53 -1.55 4.15
N ALA A 200 23.35 -1.18 2.89
CA ALA A 200 22.49 -0.04 2.53
C ALA A 200 21.01 -0.29 2.88
N GLN A 201 20.52 -1.52 2.73
CA GLN A 201 19.18 -1.93 3.19
C GLN A 201 19.06 -1.84 4.71
N VAL A 202 20.04 -2.38 5.45
CA VAL A 202 20.08 -2.31 6.92
C VAL A 202 20.05 -0.87 7.41
N LYS A 203 20.88 0.01 6.82
CA LYS A 203 20.93 1.44 7.18
C LYS A 203 19.58 2.16 6.99
N ARG A 204 18.76 1.73 6.04
CA ARG A 204 17.46 2.36 5.76
C ARG A 204 16.42 2.09 6.85
N ILE A 205 16.43 0.91 7.47
CA ILE A 205 15.50 0.56 8.55
C ILE A 205 16.07 0.83 9.95
N GLY A 206 17.39 0.98 10.04
CA GLY A 206 18.15 1.15 11.28
C GLY A 206 18.64 -0.19 11.82
N LEU A 207 19.95 -0.29 12.04
CA LEU A 207 20.58 -1.46 12.65
C LEU A 207 20.29 -1.49 14.16
N GLU A 208 19.74 -2.59 14.64
CA GLU A 208 19.63 -2.91 16.07
C GLU A 208 20.20 -4.31 16.32
N GLU A 209 21.18 -4.38 17.22
CA GLU A 209 21.73 -5.64 17.68
C GLU A 209 20.77 -6.33 18.67
N GLU A 210 20.68 -7.66 18.70
CA GLU A 210 21.51 -8.64 17.99
C GLU A 210 21.07 -8.85 16.52
N VAL A 211 22.00 -9.23 15.63
CA VAL A 211 21.72 -9.49 14.21
C VAL A 211 21.73 -10.98 13.91
N ALA A 212 20.68 -11.47 13.24
CA ALA A 212 20.62 -12.83 12.72
C ALA A 212 20.56 -12.84 11.18
N MET A 213 21.07 -13.90 10.55
CA MET A 213 20.97 -14.09 9.10
C MET A 213 20.34 -15.44 8.75
N THR A 214 19.43 -15.42 7.78
CA THR A 214 18.68 -16.58 7.27
C THR A 214 18.82 -16.71 5.75
N GLY A 215 18.32 -17.83 5.21
CA GLY A 215 18.33 -18.09 3.78
C GLY A 215 19.61 -18.81 3.33
N GLY A 216 19.61 -19.28 2.08
CA GLY A 216 20.69 -20.15 1.57
C GLY A 216 22.06 -19.46 1.53
N VAL A 217 22.10 -18.15 1.29
CA VAL A 217 23.37 -17.40 1.19
C VAL A 217 24.07 -17.26 2.54
N ALA A 218 23.36 -17.48 3.66
CA ALA A 218 23.99 -17.48 4.99
C ALA A 218 25.02 -18.63 5.16
N LYS A 219 24.99 -19.64 4.30
CA LYS A 219 26.02 -20.70 4.24
C LYS A 219 27.32 -20.23 3.60
N ASN A 220 27.31 -19.14 2.84
CA ASN A 220 28.51 -18.59 2.22
C ASN A 220 29.27 -17.72 3.23
N ILE A 221 30.28 -18.32 3.85
CA ILE A 221 31.12 -17.67 4.87
C ILE A 221 31.80 -16.38 4.38
N GLY A 222 32.06 -16.24 3.07
CA GLY A 222 32.66 -15.03 2.50
C GLY A 222 31.69 -13.85 2.53
N VAL A 223 30.43 -14.07 2.16
CA VAL A 223 29.37 -13.06 2.26
C VAL A 223 29.12 -12.68 3.72
N VAL A 224 29.02 -13.65 4.62
CA VAL A 224 28.85 -13.41 6.07
C VAL A 224 30.01 -12.57 6.62
N THR A 225 31.25 -12.93 6.31
CA THR A 225 32.45 -12.21 6.78
C THR A 225 32.45 -10.76 6.33
N GLU A 226 32.12 -10.49 5.05
CA GLU A 226 32.08 -9.12 4.55
C GLU A 226 30.88 -8.34 5.11
N LEU A 227 29.74 -8.99 5.36
CA LEU A 227 28.60 -8.36 6.04
C LEU A 227 28.95 -7.96 7.47
N GLU A 228 29.54 -8.86 8.26
CA GLU A 228 30.01 -8.55 9.62
C GLU A 228 30.98 -7.36 9.63
N ARG A 229 31.93 -7.34 8.68
CA ARG A 229 32.87 -6.23 8.53
C ARG A 229 32.19 -4.91 8.21
N ASN A 230 31.20 -4.90 7.33
CA ASN A 230 30.49 -3.67 6.93
C ASN A 230 29.50 -3.17 7.99
N LEU A 231 28.90 -4.09 8.76
CA LEU A 231 27.94 -3.77 9.82
C LEU A 231 28.61 -3.44 11.15
N GLY A 232 29.84 -3.91 11.37
CA GLY A 232 30.58 -3.68 12.61
C GLY A 232 30.10 -4.55 13.78
N CYS A 233 29.29 -5.58 13.52
CA CYS A 233 28.76 -6.50 14.53
C CYS A 233 28.79 -7.94 14.03
N LYS A 234 28.64 -8.90 14.95
CA LYS A 234 28.59 -10.34 14.63
C LYS A 234 27.20 -10.77 14.22
N ILE A 235 27.13 -11.67 13.24
CA ILE A 235 25.86 -12.20 12.71
C ILE A 235 25.64 -13.60 13.27
N LYS A 236 24.46 -13.83 13.84
CA LYS A 236 24.02 -15.15 14.29
C LYS A 236 23.40 -15.94 13.14
N ILE A 237 23.78 -17.22 13.04
CA ILE A 237 23.32 -18.11 11.98
C ILE A 237 22.99 -19.46 12.62
N SER A 238 21.80 -19.99 12.35
CA SER A 238 21.40 -21.32 12.82
C SER A 238 22.16 -22.40 12.06
N GLU A 239 22.23 -23.61 12.60
CA GLU A 239 22.92 -24.74 11.95
C GLU A 239 22.46 -24.97 10.50
N GLU A 240 21.15 -24.91 10.27
CA GLU A 240 20.58 -24.93 8.92
C GLU A 240 19.81 -23.62 8.64
N PRO A 241 20.45 -22.59 8.07
CA PRO A 241 19.81 -21.29 7.85
C PRO A 241 18.74 -21.30 6.75
N GLN A 242 18.78 -22.27 5.82
CA GLN A 242 17.89 -22.33 4.66
C GLN A 242 16.46 -22.71 5.03
N ILE A 243 16.25 -23.41 6.16
CA ILE A 243 14.92 -23.87 6.59
C ILE A 243 14.16 -22.85 7.43
N ASN A 244 14.73 -21.68 7.73
CA ASN A 244 14.14 -20.72 8.68
C ASN A 244 12.74 -20.25 8.25
N GLY A 245 12.50 -20.06 6.96
CA GLY A 245 11.17 -19.76 6.42
C GLY A 245 10.16 -20.89 6.71
N ALA A 246 10.52 -22.13 6.39
CA ALA A 246 9.67 -23.28 6.69
C ALA A 246 9.47 -23.49 8.20
N LEU A 247 10.51 -23.28 9.02
CA LEU A 247 10.43 -23.36 10.48
C LEU A 247 9.46 -22.32 11.04
N GLY A 248 9.57 -21.07 10.59
CA GLY A 248 8.65 -20.01 10.98
C GLY A 248 7.20 -20.34 10.63
N ALA A 249 6.96 -20.85 9.42
CA ALA A 249 5.65 -21.33 9.01
C ALA A 249 5.13 -22.45 9.92
N ALA A 250 5.98 -23.43 10.28
CA ALA A 250 5.60 -24.53 11.16
C ALA A 250 5.28 -24.07 12.59
N LEU A 251 6.02 -23.08 13.11
CA LEU A 251 5.79 -22.47 14.42
C LEU A 251 4.45 -21.72 14.46
N ILE A 252 4.14 -20.95 13.42
CA ILE A 252 2.85 -20.24 13.31
C ILE A 252 1.72 -21.26 13.17
N ALA A 253 1.94 -22.34 12.42
CA ALA A 253 0.98 -23.42 12.29
C ALA A 253 0.65 -24.06 13.66
N LEU A 254 1.68 -24.26 14.50
CA LEU A 254 1.49 -24.76 15.87
C LEU A 254 0.67 -23.80 16.74
N ASP A 255 0.95 -22.49 16.67
CA ASP A 255 0.18 -21.47 17.39
C ASP A 255 -1.31 -21.46 16.94
N LYS A 256 -1.57 -21.64 15.65
CA LYS A 256 -2.93 -21.73 15.07
C LYS A 256 -3.66 -23.00 15.49
N ALA A 257 -3.00 -24.15 15.41
CA ALA A 257 -3.55 -25.43 15.81
C ALA A 257 -3.98 -25.43 17.29
N ARG A 258 -3.16 -24.80 18.16
CA ARG A 258 -3.48 -24.61 19.59
C ARG A 258 -4.70 -23.70 19.81
N SER A 259 -4.87 -22.67 18.97
CA SER A 259 -6.04 -21.78 19.06
C SER A 259 -7.34 -22.41 18.56
N LYS A 260 -7.30 -23.30 17.55
CA LYS A 260 -8.47 -24.09 17.10
C LYS A 260 -8.99 -25.04 18.18
N SER A 261 -8.13 -25.52 19.07
CA SER A 261 -8.53 -26.39 20.19
C SER A 261 -9.30 -25.65 21.30
N ARG A 262 -9.45 -24.32 21.23
CA ARG A 262 -10.14 -23.49 22.25
C ARG A 262 -11.46 -22.86 21.82
N VAL A 263 -11.86 -22.93 20.55
CA VAL A 263 -13.15 -22.37 20.09
C VAL A 263 -13.73 -23.25 18.98
N SER A 264 -14.75 -24.03 19.31
CA SER A 264 -15.66 -24.61 18.33
C SER A 264 -16.94 -23.77 18.28
N VAL A 265 -17.07 -22.93 17.25
CA VAL A 265 -18.38 -22.41 16.83
C VAL A 265 -18.52 -22.67 15.33
N LEU A 266 -19.55 -23.44 14.99
CA LEU A 266 -20.01 -23.70 13.64
C LEU A 266 -20.47 -22.39 13.00
N VAL A 267 -19.96 -22.08 11.80
CA VAL A 267 -20.55 -21.05 10.93
C VAL A 267 -21.29 -21.76 9.81
N SER A 268 -22.61 -21.82 9.94
CA SER A 268 -23.54 -22.02 8.83
C SER A 268 -24.00 -20.65 8.34
N GLY A 269 -23.94 -20.40 7.04
CA GLY A 269 -24.60 -19.25 6.44
C GLY A 269 -23.92 -18.71 5.18
N SER A 270 -24.22 -19.31 4.05
CA SER A 270 -24.04 -18.70 2.73
C SER A 270 -24.95 -17.47 2.61
N VAL A 271 -24.37 -16.29 2.37
CA VAL A 271 -25.15 -15.11 1.97
C VAL A 271 -25.23 -15.08 0.44
N SER A 272 -26.45 -15.17 -0.07
CA SER A 272 -26.82 -15.02 -1.47
C SER A 272 -26.63 -13.57 -1.96
N PRO A 273 -26.49 -13.33 -3.28
CA PRO A 273 -26.08 -12.05 -3.83
C PRO A 273 -27.26 -11.06 -3.88
N GLU A 274 -27.31 -10.11 -2.94
CA GLU A 274 -28.00 -8.84 -3.19
C GLU A 274 -27.09 -7.95 -4.04
N THR A 275 -27.69 -7.24 -5.01
CA THR A 275 -27.00 -6.37 -5.98
C THR A 275 -26.04 -5.41 -5.28
N SER A 276 -24.76 -5.40 -5.68
CA SER A 276 -23.73 -4.57 -5.03
C SER A 276 -24.07 -3.09 -5.13
N ILE A 277 -24.02 -2.35 -4.02
CA ILE A 277 -24.23 -0.89 -4.03
C ILE A 277 -23.13 -0.16 -4.82
N ALA A 278 -22.01 -0.84 -5.07
CA ALA A 278 -20.94 -0.36 -5.92
C ALA A 278 -21.38 -0.30 -7.39
N GLU A 279 -22.50 -0.90 -7.81
CA GLU A 279 -22.99 -0.86 -9.20
C GLU A 279 -23.77 0.41 -9.57
N PHE A 280 -23.89 1.39 -8.66
CA PHE A 280 -24.52 2.67 -8.97
C PHE A 280 -23.99 3.26 -10.29
N SER A 281 -24.90 3.49 -11.24
CA SER A 281 -24.56 4.10 -12.53
C SER A 281 -24.59 5.61 -12.38
N VAL A 282 -23.53 6.27 -12.83
CA VAL A 282 -23.50 7.73 -12.95
C VAL A 282 -24.33 8.08 -14.18
N GLU A 283 -25.63 8.32 -13.97
CA GLU A 283 -26.51 8.75 -15.06
C GLU A 283 -26.06 10.07 -15.66
N GLU A 284 -26.26 10.22 -16.98
CA GLU A 284 -25.90 11.45 -17.66
C GLU A 284 -26.75 12.62 -17.18
N SER A 285 -26.06 13.71 -16.83
CA SER A 285 -26.70 14.99 -16.57
C SER A 285 -27.17 15.59 -17.89
N THR A 286 -28.34 16.22 -17.88
CA THR A 286 -28.84 17.02 -19.01
C THR A 286 -28.12 18.35 -19.15
N LEU A 287 -27.36 18.77 -18.13
CA LEU A 287 -26.58 20.01 -18.16
C LEU A 287 -25.23 19.81 -18.85
N PRO A 288 -24.71 20.84 -19.55
CA PRO A 288 -23.34 20.84 -20.06
C PRO A 288 -22.33 20.67 -18.91
N LYS A 289 -21.21 19.99 -19.19
CA LYS A 289 -20.23 19.61 -18.17
C LYS A 289 -19.10 20.63 -18.04
N ILE A 290 -18.71 20.96 -16.81
CA ILE A 290 -17.44 21.63 -16.48
C ILE A 290 -16.61 20.68 -15.62
N GLY A 291 -15.38 20.44 -16.05
CA GLY A 291 -14.45 19.56 -15.34
C GLY A 291 -13.72 20.29 -14.23
N TYR A 292 -13.35 19.58 -13.16
CA TYR A 292 -12.50 20.12 -12.10
C TYR A 292 -11.56 19.06 -11.50
N PHE A 293 -10.48 19.49 -10.84
CA PHE A 293 -9.40 18.58 -10.42
C PHE A 293 -9.16 18.50 -8.91
N CYS A 294 -9.67 19.45 -8.13
CA CYS A 294 -9.39 19.54 -6.69
C CYS A 294 -10.68 19.57 -5.86
N SER A 295 -10.66 19.01 -4.65
CA SER A 295 -11.82 19.04 -3.76
C SER A 295 -12.16 20.45 -3.30
N TYR A 296 -11.25 21.41 -3.43
CA TYR A 296 -11.45 22.83 -3.12
C TYR A 296 -12.10 23.64 -4.25
N THR A 297 -12.53 23.00 -5.34
CA THR A 297 -13.34 23.68 -6.35
C THR A 297 -14.75 23.90 -5.80
N PRO A 298 -15.30 25.13 -5.86
CA PRO A 298 -16.66 25.46 -5.40
C PRO A 298 -17.70 24.96 -6.41
N VAL A 299 -18.08 23.68 -6.32
CA VAL A 299 -19.03 23.04 -7.24
C VAL A 299 -20.40 23.72 -7.28
N GLU A 300 -20.76 24.40 -6.18
CA GLU A 300 -22.00 25.17 -6.06
C GLU A 300 -22.08 26.31 -7.08
N LEU A 301 -20.97 27.02 -7.32
CA LEU A 301 -20.93 28.12 -8.29
C LEU A 301 -21.01 27.61 -9.74
N ILE A 302 -20.39 26.46 -10.01
CA ILE A 302 -20.48 25.81 -11.33
C ILE A 302 -21.93 25.39 -11.61
N ARG A 303 -22.61 24.81 -10.61
CA ARG A 303 -24.02 24.42 -10.73
C ARG A 303 -24.97 25.61 -10.83
N ALA A 304 -24.72 26.69 -10.07
CA ALA A 304 -25.47 27.94 -10.16
C ALA A 304 -25.33 28.61 -11.54
N ALA A 305 -24.21 28.39 -12.23
CA ALA A 305 -24.00 28.82 -13.61
C ALA A 305 -24.69 27.92 -14.66
N GLY A 306 -25.46 26.89 -14.26
CA GLY A 306 -26.17 26.01 -15.17
C GLY A 306 -25.34 24.85 -15.73
N PHE A 307 -24.23 24.48 -15.10
CA PHE A 307 -23.36 23.39 -15.53
C PHE A 307 -23.38 22.21 -14.55
N HIS A 308 -23.07 21.01 -15.04
CA HIS A 308 -22.77 19.85 -14.21
C HIS A 308 -21.27 19.81 -13.87
N PRO A 309 -20.87 19.99 -12.60
CA PRO A 309 -19.48 19.87 -12.20
C PRO A 309 -19.08 18.39 -12.18
N VAL A 310 -17.97 18.05 -12.84
CA VAL A 310 -17.45 16.67 -12.87
C VAL A 310 -16.00 16.66 -12.41
N ARG A 311 -15.69 15.88 -11.37
CA ARG A 311 -14.33 15.63 -10.95
C ARG A 311 -13.65 14.76 -12.00
N ILE A 312 -12.60 15.27 -12.63
CA ILE A 312 -11.80 14.50 -13.58
C ILE A 312 -11.03 13.43 -12.81
N LYS A 313 -11.14 12.19 -13.26
CA LYS A 313 -10.47 11.02 -12.69
C LYS A 313 -9.27 10.66 -13.58
N GLY A 314 -8.27 9.97 -13.07
CA GLY A 314 -7.19 9.42 -13.90
C GLY A 314 -7.61 8.11 -14.59
N THR A 315 -7.05 7.79 -15.75
CA THR A 315 -7.21 6.47 -16.37
C THR A 315 -6.26 5.47 -15.74
N GLY A 316 -6.71 4.24 -15.50
CA GLY A 316 -5.88 3.16 -14.93
C GLY A 316 -4.78 2.62 -15.85
N LYS A 317 -4.70 3.09 -17.10
CA LYS A 317 -3.66 2.74 -18.08
C LYS A 317 -2.74 3.95 -18.28
N GLU A 318 -1.43 3.72 -18.18
CA GLU A 318 -0.41 4.71 -18.57
C GLU A 318 -0.25 4.67 -20.08
N SER A 319 -0.45 5.80 -20.78
CA SER A 319 -0.09 5.91 -22.21
C SER A 319 1.31 6.50 -22.40
N CYS A 320 1.96 6.93 -21.31
CA CYS A 320 3.26 7.62 -21.26
C CYS A 320 3.30 8.95 -22.04
N SER A 321 2.21 9.36 -22.69
CA SER A 321 2.10 10.56 -23.52
C SER A 321 2.35 11.84 -22.72
N ALA A 322 1.95 11.86 -21.46
CA ALA A 322 2.17 12.98 -20.54
C ALA A 322 3.65 13.29 -20.33
N ASN A 323 4.57 12.34 -20.55
CA ASN A 323 6.02 12.57 -20.39
C ASN A 323 6.58 13.53 -21.46
N GLU A 324 5.85 13.81 -22.54
CA GLU A 324 6.24 14.80 -23.55
C GLU A 324 6.12 16.24 -23.04
N VAL A 325 5.26 16.48 -22.05
CA VAL A 325 4.92 17.82 -21.53
C VAL A 325 5.16 17.97 -20.03
N LEU A 326 5.34 16.87 -19.30
CA LEU A 326 5.59 16.83 -17.86
C LEU A 326 6.84 16.01 -17.55
N CYS A 327 7.49 16.33 -16.42
CA CYS A 327 8.59 15.52 -15.92
C CYS A 327 8.12 14.15 -15.42
N SER A 328 9.01 13.15 -15.47
CA SER A 328 8.72 11.79 -15.00
C SER A 328 8.40 11.72 -13.50
N ASN A 329 9.05 12.58 -12.71
CA ASN A 329 8.96 12.66 -11.24
C ASN A 329 7.84 13.61 -10.78
N ILE A 330 6.63 13.44 -11.30
CA ILE A 330 5.44 14.19 -10.88
C ILE A 330 4.32 13.23 -10.46
N CYS A 331 3.42 13.73 -9.59
CA CYS A 331 2.29 12.96 -9.09
C CYS A 331 1.58 12.21 -10.23
N PRO A 332 1.39 10.89 -10.10
CA PRO A 332 0.92 10.07 -11.20
C PRO A 332 -0.48 10.50 -11.64
N TYR A 333 -1.36 10.93 -10.72
CA TYR A 333 -2.70 11.43 -11.07
C TYR A 333 -2.65 12.55 -12.13
N ILE A 334 -1.66 13.43 -12.05
CA ILE A 334 -1.49 14.53 -13.00
C ILE A 334 -1.15 13.98 -14.39
N LYS A 335 -0.23 13.01 -14.46
CA LYS A 335 0.12 12.33 -15.71
C LYS A 335 -1.10 11.64 -16.33
N ALA A 336 -1.87 10.92 -15.52
CA ALA A 336 -3.10 10.24 -15.92
C ALA A 336 -4.12 11.16 -16.59
N VAL A 337 -4.23 12.37 -16.04
CA VAL A 337 -5.19 13.37 -16.49
C VAL A 337 -4.70 14.04 -17.77
N ILE A 338 -3.40 14.34 -17.87
CA ILE A 338 -2.81 14.85 -19.11
C ILE A 338 -2.89 13.81 -20.24
N ASP A 339 -2.65 12.53 -19.96
CA ASP A 339 -2.84 11.45 -20.94
C ASP A 339 -4.27 11.48 -21.50
N GLN A 340 -5.29 11.64 -20.65
CA GLN A 340 -6.67 11.77 -21.13
C GLN A 340 -6.91 13.01 -21.98
N LYS A 341 -6.29 14.15 -21.63
CA LYS A 341 -6.38 15.38 -22.42
C LYS A 341 -5.75 15.20 -23.79
N ILE A 342 -4.55 14.62 -23.87
CA ILE A 342 -3.85 14.35 -25.13
C ILE A 342 -4.64 13.37 -26.01
N ASN A 343 -5.27 12.36 -25.40
CA ASN A 343 -6.07 11.35 -26.10
C ASN A 343 -7.46 11.84 -26.52
N GLY A 344 -7.83 13.10 -26.29
CA GLY A 344 -9.14 13.65 -26.69
C GLY A 344 -10.32 13.21 -25.82
N ASN A 345 -10.10 12.49 -24.71
CA ASN A 345 -11.18 11.94 -23.87
C ASN A 345 -11.95 12.99 -23.06
N LEU A 346 -11.58 14.27 -23.18
CA LEU A 346 -12.13 15.38 -22.39
C LEU A 346 -12.70 16.51 -23.27
N GLU A 347 -12.99 16.24 -24.54
CA GLU A 347 -13.48 17.24 -25.51
C GLU A 347 -14.93 17.69 -25.26
N ASP A 348 -15.76 16.85 -24.61
CA ASP A 348 -17.16 17.17 -24.31
C ASP A 348 -17.35 18.22 -23.21
N PHE A 349 -16.27 18.61 -22.52
CA PHE A 349 -16.32 19.58 -21.43
C PHE A 349 -16.29 21.02 -21.95
N LYS A 350 -17.20 21.87 -21.44
CA LYS A 350 -17.25 23.30 -21.80
C LYS A 350 -16.11 24.11 -21.17
N GLY A 351 -15.45 23.55 -20.17
CA GLY A 351 -14.33 24.19 -19.49
C GLY A 351 -13.77 23.36 -18.36
N MET A 352 -12.63 23.81 -17.83
CA MET A 352 -11.88 23.18 -16.76
C MET A 352 -11.55 24.16 -15.65
N VAL A 353 -11.79 23.75 -14.40
CA VAL A 353 -11.47 24.52 -13.20
C VAL A 353 -10.35 23.86 -12.41
N PHE A 354 -9.25 24.59 -12.29
CA PHE A 354 -8.03 24.20 -11.59
C PHE A 354 -7.97 24.87 -10.23
N VAL A 355 -7.18 24.29 -9.33
CA VAL A 355 -6.90 24.88 -8.03
C VAL A 355 -5.41 24.75 -7.73
N ASN A 356 -4.76 25.86 -7.42
CA ASN A 356 -3.39 25.89 -6.92
C ASN A 356 -3.32 25.29 -5.51
N SER A 357 -3.36 23.96 -5.45
CA SER A 357 -3.38 23.19 -4.19
C SER A 357 -2.05 22.51 -3.90
N CYS A 358 -1.26 22.21 -4.93
CA CYS A 358 0.14 21.78 -4.84
C CYS A 358 0.87 22.17 -6.12
N ASP A 359 2.20 22.11 -6.13
CA ASP A 359 2.99 22.45 -7.33
C ASP A 359 2.68 21.55 -8.52
N GLY A 360 2.33 20.29 -8.26
CA GLY A 360 1.81 19.41 -9.30
C GLY A 360 0.56 19.98 -10.00
N MET A 361 -0.42 20.49 -9.26
CA MET A 361 -1.63 21.06 -9.86
C MET A 361 -1.34 22.35 -10.65
N ARG A 362 -0.30 23.10 -10.29
CA ARG A 362 0.17 24.23 -11.10
C ARG A 362 0.75 23.76 -12.42
N ARG A 363 1.60 22.72 -12.38
CA ARG A 363 2.16 22.09 -13.60
C ARG A 363 1.07 21.47 -14.47
N LEU A 364 0.02 20.91 -13.87
CA LEU A 364 -1.16 20.45 -14.60
C LEU A 364 -1.78 21.60 -15.40
N TYR A 365 -2.01 22.76 -14.76
CA TYR A 365 -2.56 23.94 -15.43
C TYR A 365 -1.63 24.48 -16.53
N ASP A 366 -0.33 24.59 -16.26
CA ASP A 366 0.65 25.09 -17.24
C ASP A 366 0.69 24.20 -18.50
N ALA A 367 0.76 22.88 -18.31
CA ALA A 367 0.71 21.93 -19.41
C ALA A 367 -0.62 22.00 -20.16
N TRP A 368 -1.73 22.18 -19.44
CA TRP A 368 -3.05 22.29 -20.05
C TRP A 368 -3.20 23.52 -20.94
N VAL A 369 -2.76 24.69 -20.45
CA VAL A 369 -2.79 25.94 -21.22
C VAL A 369 -1.93 25.82 -22.48
N LYS A 370 -0.76 25.17 -22.38
CA LYS A 370 0.10 24.89 -23.54
C LYS A 370 -0.60 23.97 -24.56
N LEU A 371 -1.28 22.92 -24.12
CA LEU A 371 -2.01 22.00 -25.00
C LEU A 371 -3.27 22.63 -25.64
N ASP A 372 -3.81 23.66 -25.00
CA ASP A 372 -4.95 24.45 -25.50
C ASP A 372 -4.50 25.76 -26.18
N GLU A 373 -3.21 25.94 -26.46
CA GLU A 373 -2.70 27.14 -27.11
C GLU A 373 -3.42 27.37 -28.45
N GLY A 374 -3.91 28.61 -28.65
CA GLY A 374 -4.71 28.99 -29.81
C GLY A 374 -6.19 28.55 -29.78
N LYS A 375 -6.63 27.78 -28.78
CA LYS A 375 -8.04 27.36 -28.63
C LYS A 375 -8.80 28.31 -27.71
N ARG A 376 -10.01 28.70 -28.10
CA ARG A 376 -10.93 29.45 -27.24
C ARG A 376 -11.66 28.48 -26.31
N VAL A 377 -11.05 28.15 -25.18
CA VAL A 377 -11.60 27.26 -24.13
C VAL A 377 -11.65 27.95 -22.77
N PHE A 378 -12.59 27.55 -21.91
CA PHE A 378 -12.68 28.08 -20.55
C PHE A 378 -11.74 27.30 -19.63
N ASN A 379 -10.60 27.88 -19.28
CA ASN A 379 -9.68 27.35 -18.26
C ASN A 379 -9.54 28.40 -17.15
N TYR A 380 -9.78 28.03 -15.90
CA TYR A 380 -9.68 28.96 -14.76
C TYR A 380 -8.98 28.31 -13.56
N ILE A 381 -7.98 28.98 -12.99
CA ILE A 381 -7.25 28.52 -11.81
C ILE A 381 -7.60 29.35 -10.57
N LEU A 382 -8.00 28.68 -9.50
CA LEU A 382 -8.24 29.28 -8.19
C LEU A 382 -6.99 29.16 -7.32
N ASP A 383 -6.53 30.29 -6.77
CA ASP A 383 -5.36 30.32 -5.89
C ASP A 383 -5.74 30.28 -4.40
N ILE A 384 -5.84 29.09 -3.81
CA ILE A 384 -6.38 28.96 -2.45
C ILE A 384 -5.39 29.40 -1.35
N PRO A 385 -5.83 30.16 -0.32
CA PRO A 385 -4.96 30.64 0.77
C PRO A 385 -4.47 29.48 1.64
N LYS A 386 -3.31 29.62 2.32
CA LYS A 386 -2.70 28.59 3.18
C LYS A 386 -3.37 28.39 4.55
N ASN A 387 -3.85 29.49 5.12
CA ASN A 387 -4.43 29.54 6.45
C ASN A 387 -5.92 29.20 6.45
N THR A 388 -6.47 29.03 7.65
CA THR A 388 -7.89 28.72 7.89
C THR A 388 -8.60 29.79 8.72
N ASP A 389 -7.96 30.96 8.91
CA ASP A 389 -8.48 32.11 9.63
C ASP A 389 -9.52 32.90 8.80
N ASP A 390 -10.18 33.88 9.44
CA ASP A 390 -11.19 34.71 8.77
C ASP A 390 -10.60 35.51 7.59
N ALA A 391 -9.32 35.92 7.66
CA ALA A 391 -8.66 36.60 6.56
C ALA A 391 -8.53 35.70 5.32
N ALA A 392 -8.19 34.43 5.52
CA ALA A 392 -8.20 33.42 4.46
C ALA A 392 -9.61 33.20 3.88
N VAL A 393 -10.65 33.20 4.73
CA VAL A 393 -12.05 33.12 4.28
C VAL A 393 -12.41 34.30 3.39
N PHE A 394 -12.13 35.55 3.82
CA PHE A 394 -12.40 36.75 3.02
C PHE A 394 -11.60 36.78 1.72
N TYR A 395 -10.32 36.41 1.77
CA TYR A 395 -9.48 36.31 0.58
C TYR A 395 -10.06 35.33 -0.43
N TYR A 396 -10.43 34.12 0.02
CA TYR A 396 -11.01 33.12 -0.86
C TYR A 396 -12.37 33.55 -1.40
N ALA A 397 -13.23 34.21 -0.60
CA ALA A 397 -14.49 34.78 -1.06
C ALA A 397 -14.29 35.79 -2.21
N ASN A 398 -13.26 36.62 -2.14
CA ASN A 398 -12.92 37.54 -3.23
C ASN A 398 -12.45 36.82 -4.51
N LEU A 399 -11.74 35.70 -4.39
CA LEU A 399 -11.41 34.85 -5.53
C LEU A 399 -12.65 34.19 -6.14
N LEU A 400 -13.60 33.77 -5.30
CA LEU A 400 -14.87 33.22 -5.75
C LEU A 400 -15.73 34.25 -6.49
N LYS A 401 -15.72 35.52 -6.06
CA LYS A 401 -16.36 36.64 -6.78
C LYS A 401 -15.77 36.81 -8.18
N LYS A 402 -14.43 36.83 -8.30
CA LYS A 402 -13.75 36.89 -9.59
C LYS A 402 -14.02 35.67 -10.47
N PHE A 403 -14.13 34.49 -9.87
CA PHE A 403 -14.48 33.27 -10.59
C PHE A 403 -15.90 33.32 -11.16
N LYS A 404 -16.87 33.78 -10.36
CA LYS A 404 -18.25 34.05 -10.79
C LYS A 404 -18.28 35.02 -11.97
N GLU A 405 -17.62 36.18 -11.85
CA GLU A 405 -17.53 37.19 -12.92
C GLU A 405 -16.92 36.60 -14.22
N LYS A 406 -15.94 35.71 -14.08
CA LYS A 406 -15.31 35.05 -15.23
C LYS A 406 -16.24 34.04 -15.90
N LEU A 407 -17.05 33.29 -15.12
CA LEU A 407 -18.09 32.42 -15.66
C LEU A 407 -19.15 33.24 -16.41
N GLU A 408 -19.65 34.31 -15.80
CA GLU A 408 -20.68 35.19 -16.37
C GLU A 408 -20.22 35.81 -17.70
N SER A 409 -19.01 36.36 -17.72
CA SER A 409 -18.45 37.01 -18.91
C SER A 409 -18.09 36.04 -20.03
N TYR A 410 -17.57 34.86 -19.72
CA TYR A 410 -17.14 33.91 -20.76
C TYR A 410 -18.31 33.19 -21.42
N PHE A 411 -19.30 32.76 -20.62
CA PHE A 411 -20.46 32.03 -21.10
C PHE A 411 -21.68 32.91 -21.39
N THR A 412 -21.54 34.24 -21.22
CA THR A 412 -22.61 35.22 -21.46
C THR A 412 -23.89 34.86 -20.68
N LEU A 413 -23.73 34.73 -19.37
CA LEU A 413 -24.81 34.38 -18.44
C LEU A 413 -24.79 35.30 -17.20
N LYS A 414 -25.82 35.23 -16.38
CA LYS A 414 -25.84 35.87 -15.05
C LYS A 414 -26.12 34.83 -13.98
N ILE A 415 -25.42 34.95 -12.85
CA ILE A 415 -25.57 34.09 -11.68
C ILE A 415 -26.11 34.97 -10.55
N GLN A 416 -27.38 34.79 -10.20
CA GLN A 416 -28.02 35.53 -9.11
C GLN A 416 -27.73 34.90 -7.75
N HIS A 417 -27.96 35.65 -6.66
CA HIS A 417 -27.83 35.11 -5.31
C HIS A 417 -28.73 33.90 -5.08
N ASP A 418 -29.96 33.92 -5.61
CA ASP A 418 -30.91 32.81 -5.48
C ASP A 418 -30.42 31.54 -6.20
N ASP A 419 -29.76 31.65 -7.35
CA ASP A 419 -29.15 30.50 -8.04
C ASP A 419 -28.07 29.84 -7.17
N ILE A 420 -27.27 30.67 -6.51
CA ILE A 420 -26.22 30.21 -5.59
C ILE A 420 -26.85 29.55 -4.36
N ASN A 421 -27.86 30.16 -3.76
CA ASN A 421 -28.57 29.62 -2.59
C ASN A 421 -29.26 28.29 -2.90
N ASN A 422 -29.92 28.17 -4.06
CA ASN A 422 -30.54 26.94 -4.52
C ASN A 422 -29.49 25.83 -4.72
N SER A 423 -28.35 26.19 -5.31
CA SER A 423 -27.22 25.26 -5.47
C SER A 423 -26.63 24.84 -4.12
N ILE A 424 -26.44 25.77 -3.18
CA ILE A 424 -25.99 25.47 -1.81
C ILE A 424 -26.95 24.49 -1.14
N ALA A 425 -28.26 24.76 -1.19
CA ALA A 425 -29.27 23.90 -0.59
C ALA A 425 -29.22 22.49 -1.19
N LEU A 426 -29.10 22.38 -2.51
CA LEU A 426 -28.99 21.10 -3.22
C LEU A 426 -27.77 20.29 -2.74
N TYR A 427 -26.58 20.90 -2.69
CA TYR A 427 -25.36 20.19 -2.26
C TYR A 427 -25.34 19.92 -0.75
N ASN A 428 -25.91 20.79 0.08
CA ASN A 428 -26.08 20.52 1.51
C ASN A 428 -26.99 19.32 1.74
N ALA A 429 -28.09 19.18 0.99
CA ALA A 429 -28.97 18.02 1.09
C ALA A 429 -28.23 16.72 0.71
N VAL A 430 -27.39 16.74 -0.33
CA VAL A 430 -26.50 15.60 -0.65
C VAL A 430 -25.56 15.27 0.52
N ARG A 431 -24.87 16.28 1.08
CA ARG A 431 -23.93 16.08 2.20
C ARG A 431 -24.63 15.49 3.42
N GLU A 432 -25.79 16.02 3.78
CA GLU A 432 -26.60 15.53 4.88
C GLU A 432 -26.99 14.07 4.67
N LYS A 433 -27.49 13.72 3.47
CA LYS A 433 -27.84 12.34 3.14
C LYS A 433 -26.65 11.39 3.18
N VAL A 434 -25.48 11.80 2.69
CA VAL A 434 -24.25 11.01 2.78
C VAL A 434 -23.83 10.83 4.23
N MET A 435 -23.87 11.88 5.05
CA MET A 435 -23.51 11.77 6.47
C MET A 435 -24.46 10.87 7.24
N LEU A 436 -25.77 10.94 6.97
CA LEU A 436 -26.75 10.03 7.55
C LEU A 436 -26.49 8.57 7.12
N PHE A 437 -26.19 8.35 5.84
CA PHE A 437 -25.83 7.04 5.30
C PHE A 437 -24.56 6.49 5.98
N LEU A 438 -23.51 7.30 6.11
CA LEU A 438 -22.27 6.90 6.78
C LEU A 438 -22.47 6.65 8.28
N GLN A 439 -23.32 7.42 8.97
CA GLN A 439 -23.70 7.16 10.35
C GLN A 439 -24.38 5.81 10.51
N LYS A 440 -25.33 5.46 9.61
CA LYS A 440 -25.97 4.13 9.58
C LYS A 440 -24.94 3.02 9.31
N TYR A 441 -23.98 3.25 8.43
CA TYR A 441 -22.86 2.34 8.18
C TYR A 441 -21.98 2.12 9.42
N TRP A 442 -21.55 3.19 10.08
CA TRP A 442 -20.69 3.09 11.26
C TRP A 442 -21.39 2.45 12.47
N THR A 443 -22.71 2.61 12.56
CA THR A 443 -23.54 1.99 13.62
C THR A 443 -23.98 0.56 13.28
N GLY A 444 -23.63 0.04 12.09
CA GLY A 444 -23.86 -1.35 11.71
C GLY A 444 -25.25 -1.66 11.13
N TYR A 445 -26.01 -0.64 10.72
CA TYR A 445 -27.29 -0.83 10.00
C TYR A 445 -27.10 -1.09 8.50
N ILE A 446 -25.86 -1.00 8.01
CA ILE A 446 -25.48 -1.16 6.60
C ILE A 446 -24.28 -2.11 6.61
N GLY A 447 -24.48 -3.34 6.13
CA GLY A 447 -23.52 -4.44 6.21
C GLY A 447 -22.49 -4.50 5.07
N GLN A 448 -22.48 -3.49 4.19
CA GLN A 448 -21.63 -3.43 3.00
C GLN A 448 -20.14 -3.30 3.35
N SER A 449 -19.30 -3.68 2.40
CA SER A 449 -17.85 -3.61 2.58
C SER A 449 -17.35 -2.16 2.49
N GLY A 450 -16.23 -1.84 3.13
CA GLY A 450 -15.60 -0.52 3.04
C GLY A 450 -15.24 -0.16 1.59
N TYR A 451 -14.88 -1.14 0.77
CA TYR A 451 -14.69 -0.96 -0.68
C TYR A 451 -15.96 -0.47 -1.37
N GLU A 452 -17.11 -1.10 -1.11
CA GLU A 452 -18.39 -0.70 -1.71
C GLU A 452 -18.80 0.71 -1.28
N ILE A 453 -18.63 1.03 0.00
CA ILE A 453 -18.90 2.37 0.54
C ILE A 453 -18.03 3.42 -0.16
N PHE A 454 -16.71 3.19 -0.24
CA PHE A 454 -15.82 4.15 -0.89
C PHE A 454 -16.10 4.29 -2.39
N SER A 455 -16.36 3.20 -3.09
CA SER A 455 -16.73 3.22 -4.52
C SER A 455 -18.01 4.04 -4.75
N LEU A 456 -19.03 3.85 -3.89
CA LEU A 456 -20.26 4.62 -3.94
C LEU A 456 -20.02 6.12 -3.72
N LEU A 457 -19.23 6.50 -2.69
CA LEU A 457 -18.90 7.89 -2.43
C LEU A 457 -18.16 8.53 -3.62
N LYS A 458 -17.18 7.83 -4.17
CA LYS A 458 -16.39 8.30 -5.32
C LYS A 458 -17.23 8.45 -6.59
N LYS A 459 -18.29 7.66 -6.76
CA LYS A 459 -19.29 7.84 -7.82
C LYS A 459 -20.23 9.00 -7.51
N GLY A 460 -20.67 9.13 -6.27
CA GLY A 460 -21.52 10.21 -5.77
C GLY A 460 -20.97 11.61 -6.04
N ILE A 461 -19.64 11.78 -6.01
CA ILE A 461 -18.98 13.07 -6.32
C ILE A 461 -19.29 13.58 -7.73
N ASN A 462 -19.52 12.68 -8.70
CA ASN A 462 -19.82 13.03 -10.10
C ASN A 462 -21.30 12.80 -10.46
N ALA A 463 -22.09 12.28 -9.53
CA ALA A 463 -23.49 11.96 -9.75
C ALA A 463 -24.35 13.22 -9.88
N VAL A 464 -25.49 13.08 -10.56
CA VAL A 464 -26.54 14.11 -10.51
C VAL A 464 -27.07 14.19 -9.06
N PRO A 465 -26.95 15.34 -8.37
CA PRO A 465 -27.25 15.47 -6.94
C PRO A 465 -28.62 14.93 -6.52
N GLU A 466 -29.66 15.23 -7.30
CA GLU A 466 -31.04 14.83 -7.03
C GLU A 466 -31.20 13.30 -7.08
N LYS A 467 -30.60 12.65 -8.09
CA LYS A 467 -30.66 11.20 -8.28
C LYS A 467 -29.86 10.45 -7.22
N PHE A 468 -28.70 10.96 -6.86
CA PHE A 468 -27.86 10.35 -5.83
C PHE A 468 -28.56 10.36 -4.46
N GLN A 469 -29.28 11.43 -4.11
CA GLN A 469 -30.09 11.47 -2.89
C GLN A 469 -31.21 10.42 -2.89
N VAL A 470 -31.91 10.25 -4.01
CA VAL A 470 -32.95 9.21 -4.15
C VAL A 470 -32.32 7.83 -3.98
N TYR A 471 -31.18 7.58 -4.61
CA TYR A 471 -30.46 6.31 -4.50
C TYR A 471 -30.04 5.99 -3.06
N LEU A 472 -29.41 6.95 -2.36
CA LEU A 472 -29.05 6.77 -0.94
C LEU A 472 -30.28 6.53 -0.06
N THR A 473 -31.39 7.24 -0.33
CA THR A 473 -32.64 7.06 0.41
C THR A 473 -33.21 5.66 0.22
N ASN A 474 -33.15 5.12 -1.00
CA ASN A 474 -33.62 3.77 -1.29
C ASN A 474 -32.76 2.71 -0.60
N ILE A 475 -31.41 2.84 -0.66
CA ILE A 475 -30.52 1.92 0.07
C ILE A 475 -30.82 1.97 1.57
N MET A 476 -30.89 3.16 2.16
CA MET A 476 -31.14 3.31 3.60
C MET A 476 -32.51 2.78 4.07
N LYS A 477 -33.46 2.55 3.15
CA LYS A 477 -34.75 1.90 3.41
C LYS A 477 -34.71 0.39 3.22
N GLN A 478 -33.87 -0.11 2.31
CA GLN A 478 -33.74 -1.53 1.98
C GLN A 478 -32.79 -2.27 2.94
N SER A 479 -31.79 -1.59 3.50
CA SER A 479 -30.86 -2.19 4.45
C SER A 479 -31.58 -2.66 5.73
N GLY A 480 -31.71 -3.97 5.89
CA GLY A 480 -32.10 -4.61 7.15
C GLY A 480 -30.98 -4.49 8.20
N ASP A 481 -31.28 -4.84 9.45
CA ASP A 481 -30.39 -4.75 10.62
C ASP A 481 -29.26 -5.82 10.54
N ILE A 482 -28.35 -5.66 9.58
CA ILE A 482 -27.24 -6.58 9.32
C ILE A 482 -26.03 -6.12 10.11
N ARG A 483 -25.90 -6.62 11.34
CA ARG A 483 -24.70 -6.43 12.15
C ARG A 483 -23.56 -7.29 11.62
N ASP A 484 -22.47 -6.65 11.24
CA ASP A 484 -21.22 -7.35 10.97
C ASP A 484 -20.61 -7.85 12.28
N THR A 485 -20.77 -9.15 12.56
CA THR A 485 -20.25 -9.80 13.77
C THR A 485 -18.85 -10.37 13.59
N ARG A 486 -18.20 -10.14 12.44
CA ARG A 486 -16.85 -10.66 12.20
C ARG A 486 -15.84 -9.96 13.11
N ASP A 487 -15.08 -10.76 13.84
CA ASP A 487 -13.95 -10.30 14.64
C ASP A 487 -12.71 -10.18 13.75
N VAL A 488 -12.62 -9.08 13.00
CA VAL A 488 -11.52 -8.76 12.09
C VAL A 488 -10.91 -7.40 12.44
N PRO A 489 -9.61 -7.18 12.17
CA PRO A 489 -8.99 -5.87 12.37
C PRO A 489 -9.78 -4.75 11.67
N ARG A 490 -10.17 -3.74 12.46
CA ARG A 490 -10.93 -2.58 12.01
C ARG A 490 -9.95 -1.46 11.69
N LEU A 491 -9.97 -0.98 10.44
CA LEU A 491 -8.99 -0.03 9.93
C LEU A 491 -9.61 1.30 9.52
N PHE A 492 -8.83 2.37 9.70
CA PHE A 492 -9.09 3.70 9.15
C PHE A 492 -8.14 3.96 7.98
N VAL A 493 -8.64 4.40 6.83
CA VAL A 493 -7.79 4.72 5.66
C VAL A 493 -7.80 6.22 5.39
N TRP A 494 -6.64 6.87 5.29
CA TRP A 494 -6.62 8.32 5.07
C TRP A 494 -5.35 8.79 4.37
N GLY A 495 -5.37 9.99 3.78
CA GLY A 495 -4.19 10.58 3.18
C GLY A 495 -4.46 11.36 1.89
N SER A 496 -3.67 11.10 0.85
CA SER A 496 -3.83 11.71 -0.47
C SER A 496 -5.02 11.10 -1.23
N ILE A 497 -5.38 11.71 -2.37
CA ILE A 497 -6.36 11.14 -3.31
C ILE A 497 -6.06 9.67 -3.63
N MET A 498 -7.09 8.81 -3.65
CA MET A 498 -6.97 7.38 -3.98
C MET A 498 -7.81 7.08 -5.22
N GLU A 499 -7.19 7.10 -6.40
CA GLU A 499 -7.91 6.77 -7.63
C GLU A 499 -8.10 5.27 -7.83
N ASN A 500 -7.14 4.45 -7.41
CA ASN A 500 -7.33 3.00 -7.42
C ASN A 500 -8.08 2.54 -6.15
N GLU A 501 -9.41 2.53 -6.23
CA GLU A 501 -10.28 2.04 -5.15
C GLU A 501 -10.08 0.55 -4.83
N ARG A 502 -9.47 -0.24 -5.72
CA ARG A 502 -9.13 -1.64 -5.44
C ARG A 502 -8.14 -1.79 -4.29
N ILE A 503 -7.40 -0.74 -3.93
CA ILE A 503 -6.55 -0.76 -2.74
C ILE A 503 -7.37 -1.09 -1.49
N ILE A 504 -8.58 -0.54 -1.35
CA ILE A 504 -9.48 -0.87 -0.24
C ILE A 504 -9.94 -2.31 -0.34
N LYS A 505 -10.25 -2.80 -1.54
CA LYS A 505 -10.60 -4.20 -1.75
C LYS A 505 -9.45 -5.15 -1.36
N VAL A 506 -8.21 -4.84 -1.73
CA VAL A 506 -7.02 -5.60 -1.34
C VAL A 506 -6.86 -5.64 0.18
N ILE A 507 -7.17 -4.53 0.86
CA ILE A 507 -7.15 -4.46 2.33
C ILE A 507 -8.18 -5.40 2.94
N GLU A 508 -9.41 -5.40 2.41
CA GLU A 508 -10.49 -6.24 2.93
C GLU A 508 -10.30 -7.72 2.57
N ASP A 509 -9.85 -8.02 1.36
CA ASP A 509 -9.53 -9.38 0.90
C ASP A 509 -8.35 -10.00 1.70
N ALA A 510 -7.50 -9.18 2.32
CA ALA A 510 -6.44 -9.64 3.23
C ALA A 510 -6.94 -9.98 4.66
N GLY A 511 -8.23 -9.77 4.95
CA GLY A 511 -8.84 -10.16 6.23
C GLY A 511 -9.06 -9.02 7.22
N ALA A 512 -9.12 -7.76 6.76
CA ALA A 512 -9.50 -6.61 7.57
C ALA A 512 -10.85 -6.02 7.16
N LYS A 513 -11.37 -5.08 7.96
CA LYS A 513 -12.52 -4.25 7.60
C LYS A 513 -12.12 -2.79 7.55
N VAL A 514 -12.36 -2.11 6.42
CA VAL A 514 -12.20 -0.66 6.33
C VAL A 514 -13.49 0.01 6.81
N VAL A 515 -13.46 0.53 8.04
CA VAL A 515 -14.65 1.07 8.71
C VAL A 515 -14.91 2.52 8.31
N ALA A 516 -13.86 3.30 8.06
CA ALA A 516 -13.99 4.67 7.62
C ALA A 516 -12.75 5.09 6.83
N GLU A 517 -12.96 6.05 5.93
CA GLU A 517 -11.87 6.70 5.22
C GLU A 517 -11.96 8.23 5.30
N ASP A 518 -10.81 8.90 5.18
CA ASP A 518 -10.70 10.36 5.05
C ASP A 518 -9.83 10.72 3.82
N LEU A 519 -10.46 10.63 2.63
CA LEU A 519 -9.85 10.91 1.33
C LEU A 519 -10.60 12.04 0.61
N CYS A 520 -9.88 12.83 -0.19
CA CYS A 520 -10.46 14.00 -0.86
C CYS A 520 -11.41 13.66 -2.03
N ASN A 521 -11.42 12.39 -2.45
CA ASN A 521 -12.37 11.80 -3.39
C ASN A 521 -13.29 10.76 -2.71
N GLY A 522 -13.39 10.83 -1.38
CA GLY A 522 -14.32 10.07 -0.55
C GLY A 522 -15.07 10.99 0.43
N SER A 523 -15.15 10.59 1.69
CA SER A 523 -15.94 11.21 2.76
C SER A 523 -15.64 12.69 2.96
N ARG A 524 -14.35 13.10 2.86
CA ARG A 524 -13.92 14.50 3.04
C ARG A 524 -14.58 15.46 2.04
N HIS A 525 -15.01 14.96 0.89
CA HIS A 525 -15.75 15.78 -0.08
C HIS A 525 -17.10 16.25 0.48
N PHE A 526 -17.76 15.38 1.25
CA PHE A 526 -19.11 15.56 1.77
C PHE A 526 -19.13 16.16 3.19
N ASP A 527 -17.98 16.28 3.85
CA ASP A 527 -17.86 16.91 5.15
C ASP A 527 -18.28 18.39 5.14
N ALA A 528 -18.81 18.85 6.27
CA ALA A 528 -19.28 20.20 6.59
C ALA A 528 -20.34 20.79 5.63
N GLN A 529 -21.41 21.34 6.20
CA GLN A 529 -22.44 22.07 5.47
C GLN A 529 -22.09 23.55 5.29
N ILE A 530 -22.72 24.19 4.31
CA ILE A 530 -22.65 25.65 4.12
C ILE A 530 -23.83 26.29 4.84
N ASN A 531 -23.54 27.14 5.83
CA ASN A 531 -24.58 27.96 6.46
C ASN A 531 -24.82 29.20 5.60
N ILE A 532 -26.02 29.30 5.03
CA ILE A 532 -26.40 30.43 4.17
C ILE A 532 -26.47 31.71 5.02
N SER A 533 -25.80 32.75 4.54
CA SER A 533 -25.87 34.12 5.09
C SER A 533 -26.26 35.10 3.98
N GLU A 534 -26.33 36.40 4.29
CA GLU A 534 -26.64 37.44 3.30
C GLU A 534 -25.67 37.45 2.09
N ASP A 535 -24.38 37.14 2.31
CA ASP A 535 -23.39 36.91 1.23
C ASP A 535 -23.19 35.38 1.02
N PRO A 536 -23.83 34.77 0.00
CA PRO A 536 -23.72 33.33 -0.23
C PRO A 536 -22.32 32.91 -0.71
N ILE A 537 -21.55 33.81 -1.33
CA ILE A 537 -20.18 33.52 -1.76
C ILE A 537 -19.27 33.43 -0.53
N LEU A 538 -19.46 34.32 0.45
CA LEU A 538 -18.77 34.24 1.73
C LEU A 538 -19.12 32.94 2.47
N SER A 539 -20.38 32.51 2.44
CA SER A 539 -20.81 31.22 3.00
C SER A 539 -20.08 30.03 2.37
N ILE A 540 -19.99 30.00 1.03
CA ILE A 540 -19.22 28.97 0.30
C ILE A 540 -17.75 29.02 0.76
N ALA A 541 -17.13 30.20 0.72
CA ALA A 541 -15.72 30.34 1.08
C ALA A 541 -15.42 29.81 2.48
N LYS A 542 -16.26 30.17 3.47
CA LYS A 542 -16.12 29.73 4.86
C LYS A 542 -16.11 28.20 4.96
N ARG A 543 -17.04 27.50 4.30
CA ARG A 543 -17.10 26.03 4.34
C ARG A 543 -15.85 25.38 3.74
N TYR A 544 -15.39 25.86 2.58
CA TYR A 544 -14.21 25.25 1.94
C TYR A 544 -12.94 25.47 2.75
N ILE A 545 -12.77 26.62 3.38
CA ILE A 545 -11.58 26.95 4.20
C ILE A 545 -11.62 26.28 5.58
N SER A 546 -12.79 26.16 6.21
CA SER A 546 -12.92 25.67 7.59
C SER A 546 -13.25 24.18 7.76
N ARG A 547 -13.59 23.44 6.69
CA ARG A 547 -13.82 21.99 6.77
C ARG A 547 -12.52 21.19 7.02
N ALA A 548 -12.63 19.87 7.20
CA ALA A 548 -11.47 18.99 7.34
C ALA A 548 -10.35 19.29 6.31
N PRO A 549 -9.13 19.66 6.76
CA PRO A 549 -8.11 20.22 5.89
C PRO A 549 -7.40 19.15 5.05
N CYS A 550 -7.05 19.52 3.81
CA CYS A 550 -6.02 18.81 3.06
C CYS A 550 -4.63 19.08 3.68
N SER A 551 -3.72 18.11 3.51
CA SER A 551 -2.29 18.18 3.87
C SER A 551 -1.56 19.47 3.44
N ARG A 552 -2.04 20.18 2.42
CA ARG A 552 -1.42 21.45 2.00
C ARG A 552 -1.73 22.63 2.92
N MET A 553 -2.78 22.53 3.75
CA MET A 553 -3.19 23.56 4.72
C MET A 553 -2.23 23.56 5.92
N VAL A 554 -2.06 24.70 6.59
CA VAL A 554 -1.02 24.86 7.62
C VAL A 554 -1.17 23.95 8.84
N ASN A 555 -2.39 23.51 9.17
CA ASN A 555 -2.66 22.83 10.43
C ASN A 555 -2.68 21.29 10.30
N VAL A 556 -1.48 20.70 10.25
CA VAL A 556 -1.30 19.24 10.24
C VAL A 556 -1.76 18.58 11.53
N LEU A 557 -1.60 19.25 12.68
CA LEU A 557 -1.95 18.69 13.99
C LEU A 557 -3.46 18.56 14.16
N ASP A 558 -4.24 19.55 13.76
CA ASP A 558 -5.71 19.46 13.76
C ASP A 558 -6.18 18.29 12.89
N ARG A 559 -5.56 18.11 11.73
CA ARG A 559 -5.87 16.98 10.84
C ARG A 559 -5.63 15.64 11.52
N ILE A 560 -4.50 15.48 12.21
CA ILE A 560 -4.17 14.28 12.98
C ILE A 560 -5.22 14.08 14.10
N ASN A 561 -5.51 15.12 14.88
CA ASN A 561 -6.44 15.06 16.00
C ASN A 561 -7.86 14.69 15.55
N ASN A 562 -8.33 15.23 14.41
CA ASN A 562 -9.62 14.88 13.84
C ASN A 562 -9.69 13.39 13.45
N VAL A 563 -8.62 12.85 12.89
CA VAL A 563 -8.55 11.41 12.55
C VAL A 563 -8.54 10.55 13.81
N LEU A 564 -7.71 10.87 14.80
CA LEU A 564 -7.66 10.15 16.07
C LEU A 564 -9.03 10.16 16.78
N THR A 565 -9.70 11.30 16.80
CA THR A 565 -11.06 11.46 17.37
C THR A 565 -12.07 10.60 16.61
N SER A 566 -12.00 10.62 15.28
CA SER A 566 -12.87 9.82 14.41
C SER A 566 -12.66 8.32 14.60
N MET A 567 -11.41 7.88 14.78
CA MET A 567 -11.05 6.49 15.05
C MET A 567 -11.59 6.02 16.41
N GLN A 568 -11.38 6.82 17.46
CA GLN A 568 -11.88 6.54 18.80
C GLN A 568 -13.40 6.42 18.81
N ALA A 569 -14.12 7.37 18.19
CA ALA A 569 -15.58 7.39 18.13
C ALA A 569 -16.19 6.19 17.37
N LYS A 570 -15.41 5.49 16.55
CA LYS A 570 -15.87 4.37 15.70
C LYS A 570 -15.26 3.02 16.10
N SER A 571 -14.56 2.98 17.24
CA SER A 571 -13.84 1.80 17.74
C SER A 571 -12.91 1.21 16.67
N ILE A 572 -12.07 2.08 16.10
CA ILE A 572 -11.05 1.73 15.09
C ILE A 572 -9.68 1.84 15.75
N HIS A 573 -8.88 0.78 15.67
CA HIS A 573 -7.66 0.64 16.48
C HIS A 573 -6.37 0.62 15.66
N ALA A 574 -6.46 0.68 14.34
CA ALA A 574 -5.30 0.76 13.46
C ALA A 574 -5.64 1.59 12.21
N ALA A 575 -4.61 2.16 11.59
CA ALA A 575 -4.79 3.02 10.43
C ALA A 575 -3.81 2.69 9.30
N ILE A 576 -4.25 3.01 8.09
CA ILE A 576 -3.44 3.02 6.88
C ILE A 576 -3.37 4.46 6.39
N TYR A 577 -2.16 5.02 6.35
CA TYR A 577 -1.88 6.29 5.70
C TYR A 577 -1.51 6.04 4.24
N HIS A 578 -2.37 6.45 3.32
CA HIS A 578 -2.19 6.31 1.88
C HIS A 578 -1.61 7.58 1.26
N THR A 579 -0.53 7.44 0.51
CA THR A 579 0.08 8.54 -0.25
C THR A 579 0.37 8.12 -1.69
N LEU A 580 -0.03 8.93 -2.66
CA LEU A 580 0.48 8.81 -4.01
C LEU A 580 1.98 9.11 -4.06
N LYS A 581 2.70 8.40 -4.93
CA LYS A 581 4.07 8.76 -5.31
C LYS A 581 4.12 10.24 -5.72
N PHE A 582 5.14 10.96 -5.25
CA PHE A 582 5.34 12.40 -5.52
C PHE A 582 4.18 13.31 -5.03
N CYS A 583 3.47 12.90 -3.98
CA CYS A 583 2.53 13.78 -3.29
C CYS A 583 3.24 14.52 -2.13
N ASP A 584 3.97 15.58 -2.46
CA ASP A 584 4.94 16.23 -1.57
C ASP A 584 4.35 16.62 -0.20
N HIS A 585 3.17 17.24 -0.18
CA HIS A 585 2.52 17.64 1.07
C HIS A 585 2.23 16.43 1.98
N ASN A 586 1.59 15.37 1.45
CA ASN A 586 1.25 14.22 2.30
C ASN A 586 2.50 13.45 2.75
N LEU A 587 3.57 13.45 1.94
CA LEU A 587 4.84 12.84 2.29
C LEU A 587 5.60 13.64 3.35
N MET A 588 5.53 14.97 3.27
CA MET A 588 6.10 15.88 4.26
C MET A 588 5.42 15.76 5.63
N ASP A 589 4.09 15.55 5.65
CA ASP A 589 3.35 15.35 6.90
C ASP A 589 3.67 14.00 7.56
N TYR A 590 4.11 12.99 6.80
CA TYR A 590 4.20 11.61 7.28
C TYR A 590 5.09 11.42 8.53
N PRO A 591 6.30 12.00 8.65
CA PRO A 591 7.10 11.87 9.86
C PRO A 591 6.37 12.36 11.13
N VAL A 592 5.61 13.47 11.03
CA VAL A 592 4.83 14.02 12.14
C VAL A 592 3.65 13.09 12.48
N ILE A 593 2.98 12.58 11.45
CA ILE A 593 1.89 11.60 11.61
C ILE A 593 2.40 10.32 12.28
N LYS A 594 3.51 9.75 11.79
CA LYS A 594 4.12 8.53 12.32
C LYS A 594 4.45 8.69 13.80
N LYS A 595 5.05 9.84 14.18
CA LYS A 595 5.35 10.16 15.58
C LYS A 595 4.07 10.22 16.43
N ALA A 596 3.05 10.94 15.99
CA ALA A 596 1.80 11.09 16.76
C ALA A 596 1.05 9.75 16.96
N PHE A 597 1.02 8.90 15.94
CA PHE A 597 0.40 7.57 16.04
C PHE A 597 1.20 6.63 16.97
N HIS A 598 2.53 6.69 16.89
CA HIS A 598 3.40 5.95 17.80
C HIS A 598 3.22 6.38 19.26
N GLU A 599 3.16 7.68 19.55
CA GLU A 599 2.92 8.21 20.91
C GLU A 599 1.56 7.81 21.49
N LYS A 600 0.58 7.52 20.63
CA LYS A 600 -0.76 7.04 21.02
C LYS A 600 -0.88 5.52 21.03
N ASN A 601 0.21 4.78 20.74
CA ASN A 601 0.21 3.32 20.58
C ASN A 601 -0.83 2.82 19.56
N ILE A 602 -1.05 3.58 18.48
CA ILE A 602 -1.97 3.20 17.39
C ILE A 602 -1.12 2.70 16.22
N PRO A 603 -1.22 1.43 15.83
CA PRO A 603 -0.51 0.89 14.68
C PRO A 603 -0.86 1.65 13.39
N LEU A 604 0.17 2.02 12.63
CA LEU A 604 0.05 2.79 11.40
C LEU A 604 0.88 2.16 10.29
N LEU A 605 0.23 1.78 9.19
CA LEU A 605 0.90 1.37 7.95
C LEU A 605 0.91 2.52 6.94
N HIS A 606 2.07 2.87 6.42
CA HIS A 606 2.18 3.86 5.33
C HIS A 606 2.23 3.18 3.97
N LEU A 607 1.16 3.30 3.19
CA LEU A 607 1.10 2.84 1.81
C LEU A 607 1.46 3.98 0.86
N ASN A 608 2.71 3.98 0.39
CA ASN A 608 3.15 4.80 -0.73
C ASN A 608 3.04 4.00 -2.04
N CYS A 609 2.15 4.42 -2.94
CA CYS A 609 1.90 3.72 -4.18
C CYS A 609 1.59 4.67 -5.35
N ASP A 610 1.71 4.16 -6.57
CA ASP A 610 1.02 4.73 -7.73
C ASP A 610 -0.42 4.20 -7.77
N TYR A 611 -1.25 4.75 -8.65
CA TYR A 611 -2.63 4.25 -8.83
C TYR A 611 -2.70 3.13 -9.88
N THR A 612 -1.58 2.66 -10.44
CA THR A 612 -1.57 1.60 -11.46
C THR A 612 -1.81 0.22 -10.82
N ILE A 613 -2.32 -0.72 -11.62
CA ILE A 613 -2.65 -2.08 -11.16
C ILE A 613 -1.39 -2.90 -10.84
N SER A 614 -0.24 -2.56 -11.43
CA SER A 614 1.02 -3.30 -11.25
C SER A 614 1.52 -3.37 -9.80
N SER A 615 1.09 -2.43 -8.95
CA SER A 615 1.51 -2.35 -7.55
C SER A 615 0.64 -3.18 -6.59
N GLU A 616 -0.44 -3.80 -7.05
CA GLU A 616 -1.38 -4.55 -6.20
C GLU A 616 -0.71 -5.65 -5.38
N GLY A 617 0.22 -6.41 -5.97
CA GLY A 617 0.92 -7.51 -5.27
C GLY A 617 1.81 -7.02 -4.12
N GLN A 618 2.50 -5.89 -4.31
CA GLN A 618 3.31 -5.26 -3.27
C GLN A 618 2.43 -4.71 -2.14
N ILE A 619 1.33 -4.03 -2.50
CA ILE A 619 0.36 -3.51 -1.53
C ILE A 619 -0.21 -4.65 -0.69
N LYS A 620 -0.65 -5.74 -1.34
CA LYS A 620 -1.19 -6.91 -0.67
C LYS A 620 -0.22 -7.47 0.37
N THR A 621 1.04 -7.69 0.00
CA THR A 621 2.06 -8.27 0.91
C THR A 621 2.30 -7.37 2.13
N ARG A 622 2.34 -6.04 1.94
CA ARG A 622 2.52 -5.07 3.03
C ARG A 622 1.32 -5.01 3.97
N VAL A 623 0.12 -5.10 3.41
CA VAL A 623 -1.12 -5.17 4.20
C VAL A 623 -1.16 -6.46 4.99
N GLU A 624 -0.92 -7.63 4.37
CA GLU A 624 -0.90 -8.93 5.05
C GLU A 624 0.05 -8.91 6.27
N ALA A 625 1.29 -8.44 6.07
CA ALA A 625 2.27 -8.31 7.16
C ALA A 625 1.78 -7.37 8.29
N PHE A 626 1.13 -6.26 7.95
CA PHE A 626 0.56 -5.35 8.94
C PHE A 626 -0.60 -6.00 9.72
N LEU A 627 -1.48 -6.75 9.06
CA LEU A 627 -2.58 -7.45 9.73
C LEU A 627 -2.09 -8.58 10.65
N GLU A 628 -1.04 -9.29 10.24
CA GLU A 628 -0.35 -10.27 11.08
C GLU A 628 0.20 -9.61 12.36
N GLN A 629 0.80 -8.41 12.24
CA GLN A 629 1.26 -7.63 13.40
C GLN A 629 0.10 -7.28 14.36
N LEU A 630 -1.05 -6.84 13.83
CA LEU A 630 -2.23 -6.50 14.65
C LEU A 630 -2.78 -7.71 15.42
N THR A 631 -2.93 -8.84 14.74
CA THR A 631 -3.48 -10.06 15.34
C THR A 631 -2.54 -10.72 16.36
N SER A 632 -1.23 -10.54 16.21
CA SER A 632 -0.22 -11.00 17.20
C SER A 632 -0.26 -10.21 18.50
N THR A 633 -0.68 -8.93 18.45
CA THR A 633 -0.71 -8.01 19.59
C THR A 633 -1.99 -8.22 20.42
N ALA A 634 -3.14 -8.42 19.76
CA ALA A 634 -4.44 -8.68 20.40
C ALA A 634 -4.51 -10.00 21.20
N LYS A 635 -3.57 -10.94 21.00
CA LYS A 635 -3.49 -12.20 21.77
C LYS A 635 -2.71 -12.08 23.09
N LYS A 636 -2.13 -10.91 23.39
CA LYS A 636 -1.30 -10.68 24.59
C LYS A 636 -1.99 -9.87 25.69
N GLU A 637 -3.10 -9.20 25.36
CA GLU A 637 -4.04 -8.62 26.32
C GLU A 637 -5.14 -9.64 26.62
#